data_AF-A0A0C5XUK6-F1
#
_entry.id   AF-A0A0C5XUK6-F1
#
_cell.length_a   1.000
_cell.length_b   1.000
_cell.length_c   1.000
_cell.angle_alpha   90.00
_cell.angle_beta   90.00
_cell.angle_gamma   90.00
#
_symmetry.space_group_name_H-M   'P 1'
#
loop_
_entity.id
_entity.type
_entity.pdbx_description
1 polymer ?
#
loop_
_entity_poly.entity_id
_entity_poly.type
_entity_poly.pdbx_seq_one_letter_code
_entity_poly.pdbx_strand_id
1 'polypeptide(L)'
;MLRTTRRSNGDGDQSASLKRGRTPAPIVERPVPKFTDWVDPPSFREALVLHLGRFSESYYQLHRSIIQPGEKFDRATLQSWVEGRRTPQRTTSLELLTRIERRYDLPMGYFKSKLPNPARAASGLLVKGLPRAEQRRLAWHLPDDFNSRPLKEQKEILDWVQNVVISGATEYRRFQAQAMKLRYAIRFPSLTGKQIRASVPNVGAYDLGDQADHIGVVDAPPRLVSELTELIRFKTATLTDIGFQRIGVWNEETTAQKIEHFGLMFGALAASPSGAVHGHGVPLKDISFAMLIFPRVWDWYAQWRERRRGFFTRWECDMLRNAMALVRSETGWLRQHPELASRLVPAAGLISAEEVAAVRADWQGACDFLHAHAGARVKEVERVARIHRDPFEPILPILEASSPVAEYLKIADEILKLRPDARRFPRAAAEVARSYLIIRLGLHLGLRQKNLRQLMVCPRGHLPRSERQLEAQKRGEIRWSERDHGWEVFVPAVAFKNAHSSFFAGKPFRLVLPDLGGLYDHMSAYIERHRLALLNGAEDPGTFFVKTVKRTSRDASYNQNTFYEAWRLVIQRYGVFNPYTGRGAIKGLLPHGPHNVRDVLATHILKHTGSYEQASYAIQDTPEMVAKHYGRFLPQDKAAMAAKILNRVWEAA
;
A
#
# COMPACT_ATOMS: atom_id res chain seq x y z
N MET A 1 -41.44 -71.41 -49.91
CA MET A 1 -42.68 -71.22 -49.11
C MET A 1 -42.36 -70.17 -48.05
N LEU A 2 -42.99 -69.02 -47.88
CA LEU A 2 -44.29 -68.50 -48.31
C LEU A 2 -44.14 -67.06 -48.82
N ARG A 3 -44.99 -66.74 -49.81
CA ARG A 3 -45.37 -65.38 -50.22
C ARG A 3 -46.21 -64.72 -49.13
N THR A 4 -46.02 -63.42 -48.94
CA THR A 4 -47.13 -62.52 -48.59
C THR A 4 -46.98 -61.21 -49.38
N THR A 5 -47.94 -61.00 -50.26
CA THR A 5 -48.14 -59.84 -51.14
C THR A 5 -49.08 -58.81 -50.52
N ARG A 6 -48.99 -57.56 -51.04
CA ARG A 6 -49.89 -56.38 -50.97
C ARG A 6 -49.42 -55.31 -49.98
N ARG A 7 -49.32 -54.03 -50.34
CA ARG A 7 -50.06 -53.24 -51.34
C ARG A 7 -49.24 -52.03 -51.78
N SER A 8 -49.28 -51.73 -53.09
CA SER A 8 -48.91 -50.46 -53.68
C SER A 8 -49.98 -49.40 -53.39
N ASN A 9 -49.57 -48.23 -52.92
CA ASN A 9 -50.23 -46.96 -53.23
C ASN A 9 -49.12 -46.00 -53.64
N GLY A 10 -49.19 -45.54 -54.89
CA GLY A 10 -48.39 -44.42 -55.35
C GLY A 10 -48.94 -43.14 -54.73
N ASP A 11 -48.04 -42.25 -54.36
CA ASP A 11 -48.22 -40.83 -54.59
C ASP A 11 -46.82 -40.24 -54.74
N GLY A 12 -46.63 -39.52 -55.84
CA GLY A 12 -45.39 -38.84 -56.14
C GLY A 12 -45.15 -37.75 -55.11
N ASP A 13 -44.06 -37.86 -54.37
CA ASP A 13 -43.57 -36.75 -53.57
C ASP A 13 -42.28 -36.22 -54.19
N GLN A 14 -42.44 -35.06 -54.81
CA GLN A 14 -41.36 -34.25 -55.34
C GLN A 14 -40.36 -34.03 -54.22
N SER A 15 -39.13 -34.55 -54.38
CA SER A 15 -38.05 -34.20 -53.46
C SER A 15 -37.81 -32.70 -53.55
N ALA A 16 -38.38 -31.95 -52.61
CA ALA A 16 -38.14 -30.53 -52.46
C ALA A 16 -36.64 -30.32 -52.31
N SER A 17 -35.99 -29.81 -53.36
CA SER A 17 -34.57 -29.47 -53.32
C SER A 17 -34.39 -28.47 -52.18
N LEU A 18 -33.66 -28.87 -51.13
CA LEU A 18 -33.18 -27.95 -50.12
C LEU A 18 -32.38 -26.87 -50.85
N LYS A 19 -32.97 -25.66 -50.96
CA LYS A 19 -32.31 -24.50 -51.56
C LYS A 19 -30.93 -24.37 -50.94
N ARG A 20 -29.87 -24.64 -51.72
CA ARG A 20 -28.49 -24.35 -51.32
C ARG A 20 -28.45 -22.90 -50.87
N GLY A 21 -28.09 -22.67 -49.61
CA GLY A 21 -27.95 -21.33 -49.05
C GLY A 21 -27.06 -20.47 -49.95
N ARG A 22 -27.36 -19.17 -50.01
CA ARG A 22 -26.65 -18.18 -50.84
C ARG A 22 -25.14 -18.40 -50.74
N THR A 23 -24.47 -18.52 -51.89
CA THR A 23 -23.01 -18.69 -51.97
C THR A 23 -22.32 -17.62 -51.12
N PRO A 24 -21.36 -17.99 -50.25
CA PRO A 24 -20.70 -17.02 -49.39
C PRO A 24 -20.08 -15.89 -50.20
N ALA A 25 -20.26 -14.65 -49.74
CA ALA A 25 -19.62 -13.50 -50.37
C ALA A 25 -18.09 -13.65 -50.31
N PRO A 26 -17.37 -13.22 -51.37
CA PRO A 26 -15.91 -13.29 -51.41
C PRO A 26 -15.30 -12.52 -50.23
N ILE A 27 -14.21 -13.05 -49.69
CA ILE A 27 -13.47 -12.40 -48.60
C ILE A 27 -12.62 -11.29 -49.23
N VAL A 28 -13.07 -10.04 -49.09
CA VAL A 28 -12.30 -8.84 -49.47
C VAL A 28 -11.51 -8.39 -48.24
N GLU A 29 -10.20 -8.19 -48.33
CA GLU A 29 -9.36 -7.85 -47.17
C GLU A 29 -9.72 -6.48 -46.55
N ARG A 30 -9.95 -5.47 -47.39
CA ARG A 30 -10.41 -4.14 -46.99
C ARG A 30 -11.71 -3.79 -47.73
N PRO A 31 -12.89 -3.98 -47.11
CA PRO A 31 -14.16 -3.66 -47.75
C PRO A 31 -14.33 -2.13 -47.93
N VAL A 32 -15.11 -1.72 -48.92
CA VAL A 32 -15.44 -0.31 -49.17
C VAL A 32 -16.61 0.10 -48.27
N PRO A 33 -16.53 1.23 -47.54
CA PRO A 33 -17.63 1.67 -46.70
C PRO A 33 -18.81 2.22 -47.52
N LYS A 34 -20.04 2.00 -47.06
CA LYS A 34 -21.27 2.62 -47.60
C LYS A 34 -21.32 4.14 -47.41
N PHE A 35 -20.70 4.62 -46.34
CA PHE A 35 -20.64 6.03 -45.98
C PHE A 35 -19.32 6.34 -45.27
N THR A 36 -18.81 7.55 -45.49
CA THR A 36 -17.55 8.05 -44.93
C THR A 36 -17.74 8.91 -43.69
N ASP A 37 -18.94 9.46 -43.49
CA ASP A 37 -19.24 10.30 -42.33
C ASP A 37 -20.02 9.52 -41.28
N TRP A 38 -19.57 9.54 -40.04
CA TRP A 38 -20.26 8.89 -38.91
C TRP A 38 -20.04 9.65 -37.61
N VAL A 39 -20.98 9.50 -36.67
CA VAL A 39 -20.84 9.97 -35.29
C VAL A 39 -20.25 8.83 -34.47
N ASP A 40 -19.13 9.09 -33.79
CA ASP A 40 -18.43 8.08 -33.00
C ASP A 40 -19.20 7.73 -31.71
N PRO A 41 -19.74 6.50 -31.57
CA PRO A 41 -20.51 6.15 -30.39
C PRO A 41 -19.61 5.85 -29.19
N PRO A 42 -20.07 6.10 -27.96
CA PRO A 42 -19.23 5.97 -26.77
C PRO A 42 -18.96 4.52 -26.37
N SER A 43 -19.85 3.57 -26.69
CA SER A 43 -19.73 2.18 -26.24
C SER A 43 -19.18 1.22 -27.31
N PHE A 44 -18.45 0.19 -26.88
CA PHE A 44 -17.90 -0.84 -27.76
C PHE A 44 -18.99 -1.51 -28.63
N ARG A 45 -20.15 -1.81 -28.05
CA ARG A 45 -21.24 -2.47 -28.78
C ARG A 45 -21.75 -1.59 -29.92
N GLU A 46 -22.07 -0.34 -29.63
CA GLU A 46 -22.60 0.59 -30.61
C GLU A 46 -21.59 0.84 -31.72
N ALA A 47 -20.30 0.97 -31.38
CA ALA A 47 -19.22 1.10 -32.36
C ALA A 47 -19.12 -0.13 -33.28
N LEU A 48 -19.19 -1.34 -32.72
CA LEU A 48 -19.11 -2.57 -33.50
C LEU A 48 -20.32 -2.71 -34.45
N VAL A 49 -21.54 -2.40 -33.95
CA VAL A 49 -22.76 -2.42 -34.76
C VAL A 49 -22.71 -1.36 -35.86
N LEU A 50 -22.25 -0.15 -35.55
CA LEU A 50 -22.08 0.94 -36.51
C LEU A 50 -21.16 0.52 -37.65
N HIS A 51 -19.98 -0.02 -37.34
CA HIS A 51 -19.02 -0.40 -38.38
C HIS A 51 -19.45 -1.63 -39.19
N LEU A 52 -20.10 -2.61 -38.58
CA LEU A 52 -20.76 -3.69 -39.35
C LEU A 52 -21.77 -3.12 -40.37
N GLY A 53 -22.59 -2.14 -39.96
CA GLY A 53 -23.50 -1.43 -40.84
C GLY A 53 -22.78 -0.61 -41.92
N ARG A 54 -21.72 0.12 -41.55
CA ARG A 54 -20.89 0.94 -42.45
C ARG A 54 -20.31 0.11 -43.59
N PHE A 55 -19.94 -1.14 -43.35
CA PHE A 55 -19.39 -2.02 -44.39
C PHE A 55 -20.41 -3.04 -44.94
N SER A 56 -21.69 -2.94 -44.54
CA SER A 56 -22.75 -3.90 -44.91
C SER A 56 -22.39 -5.37 -44.63
N GLU A 57 -21.62 -5.60 -43.56
CA GLU A 57 -21.21 -6.93 -43.14
C GLU A 57 -22.10 -7.45 -42.02
N SER A 58 -22.42 -8.74 -42.06
CA SER A 58 -22.97 -9.44 -40.90
C SER A 58 -21.84 -9.90 -39.97
N TYR A 59 -22.14 -10.18 -38.70
CA TYR A 59 -21.16 -10.76 -37.78
C TYR A 59 -20.58 -12.09 -38.30
N TYR A 60 -21.35 -12.84 -39.11
CA TYR A 60 -20.91 -14.09 -39.73
C TYR A 60 -19.90 -13.83 -40.85
N GLN A 61 -20.13 -12.82 -41.69
CA GLN A 61 -19.18 -12.42 -42.72
C GLN A 61 -17.89 -11.90 -42.08
N LEU A 62 -18.01 -11.04 -41.06
CA LEU A 62 -16.86 -10.52 -40.33
C LEU A 62 -16.03 -11.67 -39.72
N HIS A 63 -16.68 -12.63 -39.06
CA HIS A 63 -16.00 -13.81 -38.50
C HIS A 63 -15.17 -14.55 -39.55
N ARG A 64 -15.76 -14.86 -40.71
CA ARG A 64 -15.04 -15.54 -41.79
C ARG A 64 -13.87 -14.75 -42.35
N SER A 65 -13.94 -13.42 -42.32
CA SER A 65 -12.91 -12.54 -42.90
C SER A 65 -11.72 -12.29 -41.98
N ILE A 66 -11.83 -12.51 -40.66
CA ILE A 66 -10.77 -12.16 -39.68
C ILE A 66 -10.09 -13.37 -39.02
N ILE A 67 -10.65 -14.56 -39.17
CA ILE A 67 -10.11 -15.79 -38.60
C ILE A 67 -9.09 -16.42 -39.55
N GLN A 68 -7.91 -16.73 -39.02
CA GLN A 68 -6.83 -17.36 -39.77
C GLN A 68 -6.97 -18.89 -39.81
N PRO A 69 -6.37 -19.57 -40.80
CA PRO A 69 -6.35 -21.04 -40.85
C PRO A 69 -5.80 -21.66 -39.54
N GLY A 70 -6.56 -22.59 -38.95
CA GLY A 70 -6.18 -23.27 -37.71
C GLY A 70 -6.53 -22.53 -36.41
N GLU A 71 -7.02 -21.29 -36.48
CA GLU A 71 -7.40 -20.51 -35.31
C GLU A 71 -8.79 -20.91 -34.78
N LYS A 72 -8.87 -21.25 -33.49
CA LYS A 72 -10.12 -21.66 -32.84
C LYS A 72 -10.80 -20.45 -32.19
N PHE A 73 -11.69 -19.78 -32.93
CA PHE A 73 -12.55 -18.73 -32.39
C PHE A 73 -14.01 -18.95 -32.80
N ASP A 74 -14.90 -19.06 -31.82
CA ASP A 74 -16.32 -19.35 -32.03
C ASP A 74 -17.09 -18.11 -32.48
N ARG A 75 -17.82 -18.24 -33.61
CA ARG A 75 -18.73 -17.22 -34.16
C ARG A 75 -19.74 -16.69 -33.15
N ALA A 76 -20.20 -17.52 -32.21
CA ALA A 76 -21.15 -17.12 -31.17
C ALA A 76 -20.56 -16.03 -30.25
N THR A 77 -19.23 -15.95 -30.16
CA THR A 77 -18.54 -14.88 -29.41
C THR A 77 -18.76 -13.51 -30.05
N LEU A 78 -18.57 -13.38 -31.37
CA LEU A 78 -18.84 -12.12 -32.10
C LEU A 78 -20.31 -11.74 -32.03
N GLN A 79 -21.22 -12.71 -32.18
CA GLN A 79 -22.65 -12.49 -32.00
C GLN A 79 -22.94 -11.90 -30.61
N SER A 80 -22.37 -12.50 -29.55
CA SER A 80 -22.56 -12.00 -28.18
C SER A 80 -21.98 -10.59 -27.94
N TRP A 81 -21.00 -10.15 -28.73
CA TRP A 81 -20.45 -8.78 -28.69
C TRP A 81 -21.41 -7.79 -29.33
N VAL A 82 -21.97 -8.12 -30.50
CA VAL A 82 -22.99 -7.33 -31.22
C VAL A 82 -24.27 -7.18 -30.37
N GLU A 83 -24.67 -8.25 -29.69
CA GLU A 83 -25.82 -8.24 -28.77
C GLU A 83 -25.50 -7.57 -27.42
N GLY A 84 -24.23 -7.27 -27.14
CA GLY A 84 -23.80 -6.62 -25.89
C GLY A 84 -23.75 -7.51 -24.65
N ARG A 85 -24.00 -8.83 -24.80
CA ARG A 85 -23.98 -9.82 -23.71
C ARG A 85 -22.57 -10.07 -23.17
N ARG A 86 -21.55 -9.96 -24.01
CA ARG A 86 -20.13 -10.12 -23.62
C ARG A 86 -19.28 -9.02 -24.23
N THR A 87 -18.10 -8.82 -23.68
CA THR A 87 -17.06 -7.96 -24.26
C THR A 87 -15.73 -8.69 -24.35
N PRO A 88 -14.86 -8.31 -25.30
CA PRO A 88 -13.49 -8.82 -25.40
C PRO A 88 -12.73 -8.68 -24.08
N GLN A 89 -12.09 -9.76 -23.61
CA GLN A 89 -11.30 -9.78 -22.35
C GLN A 89 -10.03 -10.63 -22.42
N ARG A 90 -9.91 -11.52 -23.40
CA ARG A 90 -8.72 -12.39 -23.57
C ARG A 90 -7.75 -11.73 -24.53
N THR A 91 -6.46 -12.03 -24.39
CA THR A 91 -5.41 -11.58 -25.33
C THR A 91 -5.79 -11.90 -26.78
N THR A 92 -6.26 -13.12 -27.05
CA THR A 92 -6.74 -13.53 -28.38
C THR A 92 -7.95 -12.71 -28.87
N SER A 93 -8.86 -12.34 -27.98
CA SER A 93 -10.01 -11.50 -28.36
C SER A 93 -9.61 -10.06 -28.65
N LEU A 94 -8.58 -9.53 -27.98
CA LEU A 94 -8.06 -8.19 -28.23
C LEU A 94 -7.28 -8.13 -29.53
N GLU A 95 -6.52 -9.18 -29.86
CA GLU A 95 -5.87 -9.30 -31.17
C GLU A 95 -6.89 -9.30 -32.33
N LEU A 96 -8.02 -9.98 -32.15
CA LEU A 96 -9.12 -9.94 -33.12
C LEU A 96 -9.69 -8.52 -33.28
N LEU A 97 -9.77 -7.71 -32.22
CA LEU A 97 -10.17 -6.31 -32.36
C LEU A 97 -9.20 -5.55 -33.27
N THR A 98 -7.89 -5.74 -33.09
CA THR A 98 -6.88 -5.11 -33.95
C THR A 98 -7.02 -5.51 -35.42
N ARG A 99 -7.42 -6.76 -35.70
CA ARG A 99 -7.71 -7.20 -37.07
C ARG A 99 -8.97 -6.54 -37.63
N ILE A 100 -10.03 -6.39 -36.83
CA ILE A 100 -11.25 -5.67 -37.22
C ILE A 100 -10.94 -4.19 -37.47
N GLU A 101 -10.16 -3.55 -36.61
CA GLU A 101 -9.73 -2.15 -36.76
C GLU A 101 -8.97 -1.95 -38.08
N ARG A 102 -7.98 -2.82 -38.37
CA ARG A 102 -7.23 -2.76 -39.64
C ARG A 102 -8.13 -2.98 -40.86
N ARG A 103 -9.07 -3.93 -40.78
CA ARG A 103 -10.02 -4.23 -41.86
C ARG A 103 -10.91 -3.01 -42.18
N TYR A 104 -11.35 -2.30 -41.15
CA TYR A 104 -12.27 -1.17 -41.26
C TYR A 104 -11.59 0.20 -41.29
N ASP A 105 -10.26 0.22 -41.40
CA ASP A 105 -9.44 1.44 -41.44
C ASP A 105 -9.71 2.36 -40.23
N LEU A 106 -9.77 1.76 -39.04
CA LEU A 106 -9.97 2.45 -37.77
C LEU A 106 -8.63 2.67 -37.04
N PRO A 107 -8.51 3.74 -36.23
CA PRO A 107 -7.33 3.93 -35.38
C PRO A 107 -7.07 2.70 -34.51
N MET A 108 -5.78 2.33 -34.37
CA MET A 108 -5.39 1.23 -33.51
C MET A 108 -5.88 1.45 -32.07
N GLY A 109 -6.57 0.46 -31.50
CA GLY A 109 -7.14 0.53 -30.15
C GLY A 109 -8.49 1.24 -30.05
N TYR A 110 -9.11 1.63 -31.18
CA TYR A 110 -10.43 2.27 -31.23
C TYR A 110 -11.52 1.46 -30.49
N PHE A 111 -11.61 0.14 -30.69
CA PHE A 111 -12.60 -0.66 -29.98
C PHE A 111 -12.22 -0.89 -28.52
N LYS A 112 -10.93 -1.01 -28.24
CA LYS A 112 -10.42 -1.24 -26.88
C LYS A 112 -10.71 -0.05 -25.96
N SER A 113 -10.56 1.18 -26.45
CA SER A 113 -10.84 2.40 -25.66
C SER A 113 -12.31 2.52 -25.25
N LYS A 114 -13.22 1.85 -25.96
CA LYS A 114 -14.67 1.83 -25.71
C LYS A 114 -15.13 0.64 -24.86
N LEU A 115 -14.21 -0.19 -24.38
CA LEU A 115 -14.55 -1.30 -23.50
C LEU A 115 -15.01 -0.78 -22.12
N PRO A 116 -16.03 -1.39 -21.51
CA PRO A 116 -16.62 -0.93 -20.24
C PRO A 116 -15.69 -1.09 -19.02
N ASN A 117 -14.50 -1.66 -19.19
CA ASN A 117 -13.48 -1.77 -18.15
C ASN A 117 -12.10 -1.63 -18.79
N PRO A 118 -11.68 -0.39 -19.12
CA PRO A 118 -10.51 -0.13 -19.96
C PRO A 118 -9.19 -0.56 -19.30
N ALA A 119 -9.19 -0.63 -17.97
CA ALA A 119 -8.00 -0.87 -17.18
C ALA A 119 -7.77 -2.36 -16.89
N ARG A 120 -8.79 -3.21 -17.08
CA ARG A 120 -8.73 -4.65 -16.79
C ARG A 120 -7.61 -5.32 -17.58
N ALA A 121 -6.73 -6.01 -16.85
CA ALA A 121 -5.69 -6.84 -17.46
C ALA A 121 -6.30 -7.92 -18.36
N ALA A 122 -5.72 -8.10 -19.55
CA ALA A 122 -6.10 -9.15 -20.47
C ALA A 122 -5.93 -10.53 -19.82
N SER A 123 -6.93 -11.39 -20.00
CA SER A 123 -6.85 -12.79 -19.54
C SER A 123 -6.02 -13.61 -20.52
N GLY A 124 -5.11 -14.43 -20.00
CA GLY A 124 -4.24 -15.30 -20.82
C GLY A 124 -2.82 -14.78 -21.01
N LEU A 125 -2.42 -13.70 -20.33
CA LEU A 125 -1.01 -13.32 -20.22
C LEU A 125 -0.25 -14.41 -19.45
N LEU A 126 0.79 -14.98 -20.05
CA LEU A 126 1.54 -16.11 -19.51
C LEU A 126 2.97 -15.69 -19.23
N VAL A 127 3.38 -15.78 -17.97
CA VAL A 127 4.79 -15.66 -17.59
C VAL A 127 5.30 -17.02 -17.19
N LYS A 128 6.17 -17.61 -18.02
CA LYS A 128 6.74 -18.95 -17.77
C LYS A 128 7.51 -18.95 -16.44
N GLY A 129 7.33 -20.01 -15.65
CA GLY A 129 8.06 -20.22 -14.39
C GLY A 129 7.52 -19.47 -13.16
N LEU A 130 6.50 -18.62 -13.28
CA LEU A 130 5.91 -17.92 -12.13
C LEU A 130 4.59 -18.54 -11.65
N PRO A 131 4.30 -18.55 -10.34
CA PRO A 131 3.01 -18.97 -9.80
C PRO A 131 1.85 -18.08 -10.31
N ARG A 132 0.65 -18.65 -10.46
CA ARG A 132 -0.55 -17.92 -10.92
C ARG A 132 -0.86 -16.67 -10.08
N ALA A 133 -0.56 -16.70 -8.77
CA ALA A 133 -0.79 -15.55 -7.89
C ALA A 133 0.10 -14.35 -8.25
N GLU A 134 1.36 -14.61 -8.61
CA GLU A 134 2.33 -13.60 -9.03
C GLU A 134 2.02 -13.10 -10.43
N GLN A 135 1.67 -14.00 -11.36
CA GLN A 135 1.21 -13.62 -12.70
C GLN A 135 0.02 -12.65 -12.63
N ARG A 136 -0.95 -12.86 -11.73
CA ARG A 136 -2.07 -11.93 -11.53
C ARG A 136 -1.65 -10.55 -11.04
N ARG A 137 -0.57 -10.45 -10.24
CA ARG A 137 -0.03 -9.16 -9.79
C ARG A 137 0.65 -8.42 -10.93
N LEU A 138 1.38 -9.14 -11.78
CA LEU A 138 2.10 -8.58 -12.92
C LEU A 138 1.17 -8.23 -14.10
N ALA A 139 0.09 -8.98 -14.31
CA ALA A 139 -0.77 -8.87 -15.49
C ALA A 139 -1.31 -7.45 -15.74
N TRP A 140 -1.55 -6.65 -14.70
CA TRP A 140 -1.95 -5.25 -14.87
C TRP A 140 -0.88 -4.39 -15.52
N HIS A 141 0.40 -4.73 -15.34
CA HIS A 141 1.55 -3.93 -15.77
C HIS A 141 2.20 -4.45 -17.06
N LEU A 142 1.67 -5.54 -17.63
CA LEU A 142 2.13 -6.07 -18.91
C LEU A 142 1.28 -5.50 -20.05
N PRO A 143 1.85 -5.34 -21.26
CA PRO A 143 1.08 -4.99 -22.44
C PRO A 143 0.24 -6.17 -22.93
N ASP A 144 -0.84 -5.90 -23.67
CA ASP A 144 -1.79 -6.95 -24.08
C ASP A 144 -1.18 -7.96 -25.07
N ASP A 145 -0.18 -7.52 -25.85
CA ASP A 145 0.58 -8.29 -26.83
C ASP A 145 1.83 -8.94 -26.22
N PHE A 146 1.99 -8.94 -24.89
CA PHE A 146 3.19 -9.43 -24.21
C PHE A 146 3.60 -10.84 -24.66
N ASN A 147 2.63 -11.76 -24.80
CA ASN A 147 2.91 -13.16 -25.18
C ASN A 147 3.47 -13.30 -26.60
N SER A 148 3.16 -12.36 -27.51
CA SER A 148 3.64 -12.38 -28.91
C SER A 148 4.95 -11.64 -29.11
N ARG A 149 5.42 -10.88 -28.12
CA ARG A 149 6.72 -10.18 -28.17
C ARG A 149 7.88 -11.18 -28.13
N PRO A 150 9.05 -10.87 -28.71
CA PRO A 150 10.26 -11.68 -28.58
C PRO A 150 10.64 -11.94 -27.11
N LEU A 151 11.22 -13.11 -26.81
CA LEU A 151 11.60 -13.49 -25.44
C LEU A 151 12.52 -12.49 -24.75
N LYS A 152 13.41 -11.84 -25.52
CA LYS A 152 14.30 -10.78 -25.02
C LYS A 152 13.51 -9.59 -24.49
N GLU A 153 12.51 -9.14 -25.26
CA GLU A 153 11.65 -8.02 -24.89
C GLU A 153 10.71 -8.39 -23.73
N GLN A 154 10.18 -9.62 -23.72
CA GLN A 154 9.41 -10.12 -22.57
C GLN A 154 10.22 -10.05 -21.27
N LYS A 155 11.49 -10.48 -21.31
CA LYS A 155 12.40 -10.40 -20.16
C LYS A 155 12.64 -8.95 -19.73
N GLU A 156 12.93 -8.07 -20.67
CA GLU A 156 13.13 -6.64 -20.41
C GLU A 156 11.92 -6.00 -19.71
N ILE A 157 10.70 -6.24 -20.24
CA ILE A 157 9.45 -5.76 -19.64
C ILE A 157 9.27 -6.31 -18.23
N LEU A 158 9.50 -7.62 -18.03
CA LEU A 158 9.36 -8.25 -16.71
C LEU A 158 10.36 -7.67 -15.70
N ASP A 159 11.63 -7.54 -16.09
CA ASP A 159 12.68 -6.97 -15.25
C ASP A 159 12.34 -5.52 -14.89
N TRP A 160 11.85 -4.72 -15.86
CA TRP A 160 11.41 -3.34 -15.60
C TRP A 160 10.20 -3.30 -14.66
N VAL A 161 9.15 -4.11 -14.89
CA VAL A 161 7.96 -4.13 -14.02
C VAL A 161 8.33 -4.57 -12.60
N GLN A 162 9.14 -5.60 -12.45
CA GLN A 162 9.56 -6.11 -11.14
C GLN A 162 10.43 -5.09 -10.39
N ASN A 163 11.38 -4.46 -11.08
CA ASN A 163 12.27 -3.46 -10.48
C ASN A 163 11.53 -2.14 -10.23
N VAL A 164 10.87 -1.54 -11.21
CA VAL A 164 10.31 -0.18 -11.07
C VAL A 164 8.94 -0.19 -10.39
N VAL A 165 8.03 -1.09 -10.79
CA VAL A 165 6.63 -1.03 -10.34
C VAL A 165 6.40 -1.88 -9.09
N ILE A 166 6.87 -3.13 -9.05
CA ILE A 166 6.56 -4.01 -7.92
C ILE A 166 7.44 -3.66 -6.72
N SER A 167 8.76 -3.75 -6.89
CA SER A 167 9.70 -3.44 -5.82
C SER A 167 9.93 -1.93 -5.67
N GLY A 168 9.93 -1.16 -6.75
CA GLY A 168 10.45 0.21 -6.77
C GLY A 168 11.91 0.24 -6.33
N ALA A 169 12.69 -0.67 -6.92
CA ALA A 169 14.07 -1.01 -6.63
C ALA A 169 14.96 0.22 -6.66
N THR A 170 15.15 0.76 -5.47
CA THR A 170 16.42 1.35 -5.06
C THR A 170 17.29 0.21 -4.54
N GLU A 171 18.63 0.34 -4.57
CA GLU A 171 19.55 -0.70 -4.05
C GLU A 171 19.16 -1.15 -2.63
N TYR A 172 18.67 -0.20 -1.83
CA TYR A 172 18.14 -0.46 -0.50
C TYR A 172 16.90 -1.38 -0.47
N ARG A 173 15.94 -1.26 -1.38
CA ARG A 173 14.75 -2.14 -1.34
C ARG A 173 15.11 -3.57 -1.68
N ARG A 174 16.14 -3.79 -2.50
CA ARG A 174 16.70 -5.13 -2.73
C ARG A 174 17.30 -5.68 -1.45
N PHE A 175 18.09 -4.87 -0.72
CA PHE A 175 18.57 -5.22 0.61
C PHE A 175 17.44 -5.49 1.61
N GLN A 176 16.41 -4.64 1.70
CA GLN A 176 15.29 -4.83 2.62
C GLN A 176 14.50 -6.10 2.30
N ALA A 177 14.24 -6.38 1.03
CA ALA A 177 13.58 -7.62 0.60
C ALA A 177 14.41 -8.86 0.94
N GLN A 178 15.75 -8.80 0.79
CA GLN A 178 16.64 -9.86 1.24
C GLN A 178 16.69 -9.98 2.77
N ALA A 179 16.77 -8.87 3.49
CA ALA A 179 16.76 -8.83 4.95
C ALA A 179 15.44 -9.35 5.54
N MET A 180 14.30 -9.11 4.87
CA MET A 180 12.99 -9.66 5.24
C MET A 180 12.86 -11.18 5.05
N LYS A 181 13.69 -11.79 4.19
CA LYS A 181 13.74 -13.26 4.03
C LYS A 181 14.42 -13.93 5.24
N LEU A 182 15.34 -13.23 5.88
CA LEU A 182 16.07 -13.70 7.06
C LEU A 182 15.41 -13.19 8.34
N ARG A 183 14.23 -13.73 8.67
CA ARG A 183 13.44 -13.32 9.84
C ARG A 183 14.12 -13.78 11.13
N TYR A 184 14.22 -12.86 12.09
CA TYR A 184 14.67 -13.12 13.46
C TYR A 184 13.78 -12.32 14.42
N ALA A 185 13.19 -12.98 15.44
CA ALA A 185 12.46 -12.30 16.50
C ALA A 185 12.08 -13.29 17.61
N ILE A 186 12.05 -12.82 18.85
CA ILE A 186 11.21 -13.39 19.89
C ILE A 186 9.82 -12.75 19.81
N ARG A 187 8.77 -13.57 19.77
CA ARG A 187 7.38 -13.11 19.77
C ARG A 187 6.79 -13.13 21.18
N PHE A 188 5.81 -12.27 21.41
CA PHE A 188 5.01 -12.23 22.63
C PHE A 188 3.52 -12.47 22.28
N PRO A 189 3.10 -13.73 22.05
CA PRO A 189 1.76 -14.02 21.53
C PRO A 189 0.65 -13.54 22.45
N SER A 190 0.80 -13.74 23.77
CA SER A 190 -0.16 -13.29 24.81
C SER A 190 -0.37 -11.77 24.83
N LEU A 191 0.64 -10.98 24.45
CA LEU A 191 0.57 -9.51 24.42
C LEU A 191 0.09 -8.96 23.08
N THR A 192 0.09 -9.79 22.03
CA THR A 192 -0.24 -9.37 20.66
C THR A 192 -1.52 -10.01 20.13
N GLY A 193 -2.22 -10.81 20.95
CA GLY A 193 -3.41 -11.55 20.57
C GLY A 193 -3.15 -12.63 19.51
N LYS A 194 -1.90 -13.09 19.38
CA LYS A 194 -1.51 -14.14 18.43
C LYS A 194 -1.57 -15.50 19.09
N GLN A 195 -1.89 -16.54 18.31
CA GLN A 195 -1.86 -17.92 18.77
C GLN A 195 -0.43 -18.35 19.15
N ILE A 196 -0.30 -18.99 20.32
CA ILE A 196 0.93 -19.61 20.81
C ILE A 196 1.29 -20.77 19.86
N ARG A 197 2.56 -20.91 19.48
CA ARG A 197 3.01 -22.08 18.72
C ARG A 197 3.17 -23.27 19.66
N ALA A 198 2.55 -24.41 19.33
CA ALA A 198 2.92 -25.68 19.93
C ALA A 198 4.39 -25.98 19.59
N SER A 199 5.19 -26.41 20.57
CA SER A 199 6.56 -26.87 20.30
C SER A 199 6.49 -28.04 19.33
N VAL A 200 7.11 -27.93 18.15
CA VAL A 200 7.16 -29.05 17.20
C VAL A 200 8.21 -30.05 17.73
N PRO A 201 7.84 -31.29 18.10
CA PRO A 201 8.80 -32.36 18.23
C PRO A 201 9.27 -32.73 16.81
N ASN A 202 10.58 -32.86 16.65
CA ASN A 202 11.24 -33.32 15.44
C ASN A 202 10.66 -34.68 14.99
N VAL A 203 10.03 -34.77 13.80
CA VAL A 203 10.07 -35.90 12.81
C VAL A 203 9.18 -35.55 11.60
N GLY A 204 9.71 -35.77 10.39
CA GLY A 204 8.91 -36.21 9.22
C GLY A 204 8.70 -35.20 8.11
N ALA A 205 9.60 -35.19 7.13
CA ALA A 205 9.39 -34.55 5.84
C ALA A 205 8.13 -35.12 5.16
N TYR A 206 7.16 -34.29 4.81
CA TYR A 206 6.22 -34.36 3.66
C TYR A 206 5.07 -33.35 3.89
N ASP A 207 5.24 -32.09 3.46
CA ASP A 207 4.23 -31.27 2.73
C ASP A 207 4.80 -29.86 2.46
N LEU A 208 5.29 -29.64 1.24
CA LEU A 208 5.99 -28.44 0.82
C LEU A 208 4.99 -27.44 0.21
N GLY A 209 4.47 -26.53 1.04
CA GLY A 209 3.63 -25.41 0.57
C GLY A 209 3.55 -24.20 1.49
N ASP A 210 3.57 -24.40 2.81
CA ASP A 210 3.45 -23.30 3.80
C ASP A 210 4.28 -23.54 5.08
N GLN A 211 5.14 -24.57 5.12
CA GLN A 211 5.93 -24.95 6.31
C GLN A 211 7.46 -24.82 6.16
N ALA A 212 7.97 -24.36 5.01
CA ALA A 212 9.40 -24.11 4.81
C ALA A 212 9.91 -22.77 5.42
N ASP A 213 9.04 -22.04 6.14
CA ASP A 213 9.21 -20.61 6.45
C ASP A 213 9.54 -20.26 7.94
N HIS A 214 9.99 -21.22 8.77
CA HIS A 214 9.86 -21.10 10.23
C HIS A 214 11.14 -21.13 11.10
N ILE A 215 12.36 -21.04 10.54
CA ILE A 215 13.61 -21.36 11.30
C ILE A 215 14.14 -20.23 12.22
N GLY A 216 13.63 -18.99 12.16
CA GLY A 216 14.24 -17.85 12.89
C GLY A 216 13.37 -17.10 13.91
N VAL A 217 12.10 -17.48 14.09
CA VAL A 217 11.15 -16.76 14.96
C VAL A 217 10.60 -17.69 16.02
N VAL A 218 10.82 -17.36 17.28
CA VAL A 218 10.50 -18.20 18.45
C VAL A 218 9.58 -17.46 19.42
N ASP A 219 8.82 -18.19 20.23
CA ASP A 219 7.94 -17.59 21.25
C ASP A 219 8.73 -17.32 22.53
N ALA A 220 8.43 -16.19 23.18
CA ALA A 220 9.08 -15.78 24.43
C ALA A 220 8.81 -16.80 25.54
N PRO A 221 9.80 -17.13 26.38
CA PRO A 221 9.56 -17.92 27.58
C PRO A 221 8.64 -17.17 28.55
N PRO A 222 7.84 -17.86 29.38
CA PRO A 222 6.87 -17.22 30.28
C PRO A 222 7.47 -16.12 31.17
N ARG A 223 8.72 -16.30 31.61
CA ARG A 223 9.45 -15.32 32.42
C ARG A 223 9.65 -13.99 31.68
N LEU A 224 10.14 -14.04 30.44
CA LEU A 224 10.35 -12.84 29.62
C LEU A 224 9.02 -12.18 29.24
N VAL A 225 7.94 -12.97 29.06
CA VAL A 225 6.58 -12.44 28.88
C VAL A 225 6.15 -11.63 30.11
N SER A 226 6.36 -12.14 31.33
CA SER A 226 6.03 -11.42 32.57
C SER A 226 6.74 -10.07 32.65
N GLU A 227 8.05 -10.05 32.40
CA GLU A 227 8.86 -8.83 32.45
C GLU A 227 8.36 -7.76 31.47
N LEU A 228 8.08 -8.14 30.22
CA LEU A 228 7.54 -7.19 29.25
C LEU A 228 6.11 -6.75 29.62
N THR A 229 5.31 -7.64 30.20
CA THR A 229 3.95 -7.30 30.68
C THR A 229 4.01 -6.26 31.79
N GLU A 230 4.92 -6.42 32.75
CA GLU A 230 5.15 -5.47 33.83
C GLU A 230 5.66 -4.12 33.31
N LEU A 231 6.62 -4.12 32.38
CA LEU A 231 7.08 -2.88 31.73
C LEU A 231 5.95 -2.17 30.99
N ILE A 232 5.10 -2.91 30.27
CA ILE A 232 3.95 -2.34 29.57
C ILE A 232 2.98 -1.75 30.59
N ARG A 233 2.58 -2.51 31.62
CA ARG A 233 1.71 -2.03 32.70
C ARG A 233 2.27 -0.74 33.29
N PHE A 234 3.55 -0.72 33.64
CA PHE A 234 4.23 0.45 34.15
C PHE A 234 4.14 1.63 33.17
N LYS A 235 4.33 1.42 31.86
CA LYS A 235 4.30 2.50 30.86
C LYS A 235 2.92 2.89 30.35
N THR A 236 1.87 2.10 30.58
CA THR A 236 0.51 2.38 30.10
C THR A 236 -0.49 2.72 31.20
N ALA A 237 -0.19 2.42 32.47
CA ALA A 237 -1.10 2.71 33.58
C ALA A 237 -1.44 4.21 33.67
N THR A 238 -2.68 4.56 34.03
CA THR A 238 -3.10 5.97 34.17
C THR A 238 -2.29 6.66 35.26
N LEU A 239 -2.21 6.03 36.44
CA LEU A 239 -1.41 6.48 37.58
C LEU A 239 -0.29 5.47 37.84
N THR A 240 0.83 5.95 38.36
CA THR A 240 1.92 5.08 38.83
C THR A 240 1.53 4.39 40.13
N ASP A 241 1.96 3.13 40.31
CA ASP A 241 1.80 2.42 41.58
C ASP A 241 2.64 3.11 42.67
N ILE A 242 2.19 3.04 43.93
CA ILE A 242 2.88 3.69 45.07
C ILE A 242 4.33 3.22 45.13
N GLY A 243 5.27 4.17 45.30
CA GLY A 243 6.70 3.89 45.32
C GLY A 243 7.38 3.90 43.94
N PHE A 244 6.60 3.97 42.85
CA PHE A 244 7.14 4.09 41.50
C PHE A 244 6.96 5.49 40.91
N GLN A 245 7.98 5.95 40.21
CA GLN A 245 7.94 7.19 39.43
C GLN A 245 8.11 6.88 37.94
N ARG A 246 7.47 7.69 37.09
CA ARG A 246 7.49 7.46 35.65
C ARG A 246 7.53 8.77 34.88
N ILE A 247 8.36 8.79 33.85
CA ILE A 247 8.31 9.79 32.78
C ILE A 247 7.75 9.17 31.51
N GLY A 248 6.77 9.89 30.94
CA GLY A 248 6.08 9.53 29.70
C GLY A 248 5.13 8.35 29.85
N VAL A 249 4.08 8.36 29.03
CA VAL A 249 3.09 7.28 28.94
C VAL A 249 3.09 6.74 27.53
N TRP A 250 3.12 5.42 27.37
CA TRP A 250 2.99 4.77 26.08
C TRP A 250 1.52 4.67 25.69
N ASN A 251 1.21 5.04 24.45
CA ASN A 251 -0.05 4.69 23.83
C ASN A 251 0.03 3.29 23.20
N GLU A 252 -1.08 2.81 22.62
CA GLU A 252 -1.15 1.49 21.97
C GLU A 252 -0.10 1.32 20.87
N GLU A 253 0.11 2.34 20.02
CA GLU A 253 1.12 2.26 18.95
C GLU A 253 2.55 2.20 19.47
N THR A 254 2.86 3.00 20.49
CA THR A 254 4.17 2.99 21.14
C THR A 254 4.40 1.64 21.80
N THR A 255 3.38 1.08 22.46
CA THR A 255 3.43 -0.25 23.06
C THR A 255 3.73 -1.32 22.02
N ALA A 256 2.96 -1.36 20.93
CA ALA A 256 3.19 -2.30 19.82
C ALA A 256 4.60 -2.17 19.23
N GLN A 257 5.07 -0.93 19.04
CA GLN A 257 6.43 -0.66 18.56
C GLN A 257 7.50 -1.19 19.54
N LYS A 258 7.35 -0.96 20.85
CA LYS A 258 8.31 -1.42 21.85
C LYS A 258 8.35 -2.94 21.94
N ILE A 259 7.20 -3.61 21.87
CA ILE A 259 7.13 -5.07 21.78
C ILE A 259 7.93 -5.57 20.57
N GLU A 260 7.77 -4.95 19.39
CA GLU A 260 8.52 -5.31 18.19
C GLU A 260 10.03 -5.06 18.36
N HIS A 261 10.42 -3.89 18.87
CA HIS A 261 11.83 -3.52 19.06
C HIS A 261 12.55 -4.48 20.01
N PHE A 262 11.96 -4.77 21.17
CA PHE A 262 12.54 -5.73 22.11
C PHE A 262 12.49 -7.16 21.57
N GLY A 263 11.42 -7.54 20.87
CA GLY A 263 11.32 -8.83 20.19
C GLY A 263 12.44 -9.06 19.16
N LEU A 264 12.78 -8.04 18.37
CA LEU A 264 13.90 -8.10 17.42
C LEU A 264 15.26 -8.18 18.14
N MET A 265 15.46 -7.40 19.20
CA MET A 265 16.71 -7.41 19.96
C MET A 265 16.96 -8.77 20.62
N PHE A 266 15.98 -9.27 21.37
CA PHE A 266 16.10 -10.59 21.99
C PHE A 266 16.14 -11.72 20.95
N GLY A 267 15.47 -11.54 19.81
CA GLY A 267 15.58 -12.46 18.68
C GLY A 267 17.00 -12.56 18.11
N ALA A 268 17.71 -11.43 18.03
CA ALA A 268 19.11 -11.41 17.59
C ALA A 268 20.04 -12.08 18.62
N LEU A 269 19.79 -11.86 19.92
CA LEU A 269 20.54 -12.52 20.99
C LEU A 269 20.30 -14.03 21.00
N ALA A 270 19.06 -14.48 20.77
CA ALA A 270 18.72 -15.91 20.76
C ALA A 270 19.18 -16.67 19.51
N ALA A 271 19.22 -15.99 18.35
CA ALA A 271 19.51 -16.65 17.08
C ALA A 271 20.92 -17.25 17.05
N SER A 272 21.07 -18.39 16.34
CA SER A 272 22.35 -19.11 16.26
C SER A 272 23.46 -18.27 15.60
N PRO A 273 24.71 -18.31 16.13
CA PRO A 273 25.88 -17.70 15.51
C PRO A 273 26.22 -18.28 14.13
N SER A 274 25.97 -19.57 13.91
CA SER A 274 26.22 -20.27 12.65
C SER A 274 25.05 -20.22 11.68
N GLY A 275 23.91 -19.66 12.10
CA GLY A 275 22.73 -19.50 11.24
C GLY A 275 22.83 -18.29 10.32
N ALA A 276 21.96 -18.19 9.32
CA ALA A 276 21.95 -17.07 8.36
C ALA A 276 21.73 -15.67 9.01
N VAL A 277 21.22 -15.64 10.24
CA VAL A 277 21.08 -14.41 11.03
C VAL A 277 22.41 -13.99 11.68
N HIS A 278 23.30 -14.94 11.93
CA HIS A 278 24.55 -14.77 12.69
C HIS A 278 24.30 -14.12 14.05
N GLY A 279 23.32 -14.65 14.79
CA GLY A 279 22.94 -14.12 16.12
C GLY A 279 23.97 -14.45 17.20
N HIS A 280 23.65 -14.14 18.45
CA HIS A 280 24.58 -14.41 19.56
C HIS A 280 24.54 -15.86 20.07
N GLY A 281 23.39 -16.53 20.00
CA GLY A 281 23.20 -17.88 20.52
C GLY A 281 22.96 -17.96 22.03
N VAL A 282 22.46 -16.90 22.66
CA VAL A 282 22.03 -16.96 24.08
C VAL A 282 20.84 -17.92 24.21
N PRO A 283 20.88 -18.91 25.10
CA PRO A 283 19.75 -19.82 25.28
C PRO A 283 18.49 -19.07 25.70
N LEU A 284 17.32 -19.42 25.13
CA LEU A 284 16.07 -18.69 25.38
C LEU A 284 15.71 -18.58 26.87
N LYS A 285 15.99 -19.62 27.66
CA LYS A 285 15.74 -19.66 29.11
C LYS A 285 16.56 -18.63 29.91
N ASP A 286 17.67 -18.17 29.33
CA ASP A 286 18.64 -17.26 29.95
C ASP A 286 18.41 -15.80 29.51
N ILE A 287 17.46 -15.55 28.60
CA ILE A 287 17.10 -14.21 28.14
C ILE A 287 16.15 -13.54 29.14
N SER A 288 16.55 -12.37 29.62
CA SER A 288 15.80 -11.51 30.55
C SER A 288 16.11 -10.04 30.28
N PHE A 289 15.17 -9.13 30.59
CA PHE A 289 15.42 -7.69 30.61
C PHE A 289 16.54 -7.29 31.55
N ALA A 290 16.82 -8.07 32.61
CA ALA A 290 17.92 -7.82 33.52
C ALA A 290 19.26 -7.71 32.78
N MET A 291 19.47 -8.50 31.72
CA MET A 291 20.71 -8.48 30.93
C MET A 291 20.94 -7.16 30.19
N LEU A 292 19.87 -6.37 29.98
CA LEU A 292 19.96 -5.06 29.34
C LEU A 292 20.60 -4.01 30.25
N ILE A 293 20.94 -4.35 31.50
CA ILE A 293 21.76 -3.50 32.36
C ILE A 293 23.21 -3.38 31.87
N PHE A 294 23.70 -4.36 31.09
CA PHE A 294 25.09 -4.42 30.65
C PHE A 294 25.33 -3.63 29.35
N PRO A 295 26.23 -2.64 29.33
CA PRO A 295 26.57 -1.89 28.12
C PRO A 295 27.03 -2.76 26.95
N ARG A 296 27.75 -3.84 27.22
CA ARG A 296 28.24 -4.78 26.19
C ARG A 296 27.13 -5.43 25.37
N VAL A 297 25.96 -5.65 25.96
CA VAL A 297 24.79 -6.20 25.25
C VAL A 297 24.27 -5.20 24.22
N TRP A 298 24.23 -3.91 24.57
CA TRP A 298 23.81 -2.84 23.68
C TRP A 298 24.82 -2.57 22.56
N ASP A 299 26.11 -2.50 22.91
CA ASP A 299 27.19 -2.31 21.95
C ASP A 299 27.25 -3.49 20.96
N TRP A 300 27.14 -4.73 21.45
CA TRP A 300 27.06 -5.91 20.59
C TRP A 300 25.87 -5.81 19.62
N TYR A 301 24.68 -5.45 20.10
CA TYR A 301 23.50 -5.37 19.25
C TYR A 301 23.62 -4.27 18.19
N ALA A 302 24.17 -3.11 18.56
CA ALA A 302 24.43 -2.01 17.62
C ALA A 302 25.45 -2.41 16.55
N GLN A 303 26.57 -3.03 16.93
CA GLN A 303 27.60 -3.52 16.01
C GLN A 303 27.12 -4.70 15.16
N TRP A 304 26.29 -5.58 15.71
CA TRP A 304 25.69 -6.69 14.97
C TRP A 304 24.77 -6.17 13.87
N ARG A 305 23.93 -5.17 14.19
CA ARG A 305 23.09 -4.47 13.20
C ARG A 305 23.92 -3.78 12.13
N GLU A 306 25.00 -3.11 12.54
CA GLU A 306 25.93 -2.44 11.64
C GLU A 306 26.58 -3.45 10.69
N ARG A 307 27.20 -4.52 11.17
CA ARG A 307 27.80 -5.57 10.33
C ARG A 307 26.81 -6.20 9.34
N ARG A 308 25.57 -6.40 9.77
CA ARG A 308 24.51 -6.96 8.92
C ARG A 308 24.02 -6.00 7.84
N ARG A 309 24.13 -4.69 8.08
CA ARG A 309 23.68 -3.63 7.17
C ARG A 309 24.81 -2.97 6.37
N GLY A 310 26.03 -2.99 6.90
CA GLY A 310 27.21 -2.24 6.46
C GLY A 310 27.36 -0.82 7.03
N PHE A 311 26.43 -0.34 7.89
CA PHE A 311 26.49 1.00 8.52
C PHE A 311 25.45 1.18 9.64
N PHE A 312 25.64 2.23 10.46
CA PHE A 312 24.69 2.65 11.49
C PHE A 312 23.55 3.52 10.95
N THR A 313 22.38 3.43 11.57
CA THR A 313 21.22 4.27 11.28
C THR A 313 20.63 4.87 12.56
N ARG A 314 19.61 5.72 12.41
CA ARG A 314 18.87 6.28 13.55
C ARG A 314 18.21 5.22 14.44
N TRP A 315 17.95 4.02 13.91
CA TRP A 315 17.40 2.91 14.69
C TRP A 315 18.28 2.56 15.89
N GLU A 316 19.59 2.47 15.68
CA GLU A 316 20.53 2.11 16.74
C GLU A 316 20.55 3.20 17.83
N CYS A 317 20.48 4.48 17.45
CA CYS A 317 20.28 5.59 18.38
C CYS A 317 18.98 5.45 19.18
N ASP A 318 17.88 5.10 18.53
CA ASP A 318 16.57 4.94 19.18
C ASP A 318 16.52 3.74 20.13
N MET A 319 17.27 2.68 19.84
CA MET A 319 17.44 1.54 20.76
C MET A 319 18.27 1.94 21.99
N LEU A 320 19.39 2.64 21.80
CA LEU A 320 20.20 3.14 22.93
C LEU A 320 19.43 4.15 23.80
N ARG A 321 18.56 4.98 23.20
CA ARG A 321 17.63 5.82 23.97
C ARG A 321 16.63 5.01 24.80
N ASN A 322 16.22 3.82 24.33
CA ASN A 322 15.41 2.92 25.15
C ASN A 322 16.21 2.40 26.34
N ALA A 323 17.50 2.08 26.15
CA ALA A 323 18.40 1.73 27.26
C ALA A 323 18.39 2.83 28.32
N MET A 324 18.67 4.08 27.92
CA MET A 324 18.65 5.24 28.82
C MET A 324 17.30 5.39 29.53
N ALA A 325 16.18 5.22 28.82
CA ALA A 325 14.85 5.33 29.39
C ALA A 325 14.52 4.22 30.40
N LEU A 326 15.12 3.03 30.28
CA LEU A 326 14.94 1.91 31.20
C LEU A 326 15.70 2.12 32.52
N VAL A 327 16.86 2.78 32.50
CA VAL A 327 17.73 2.97 33.68
C VAL A 327 17.81 4.40 34.21
N ARG A 328 17.00 5.31 33.64
CA ARG A 328 16.93 6.71 34.04
C ARG A 328 16.75 6.84 35.56
N SER A 329 17.47 7.77 36.16
CA SER A 329 17.32 8.10 37.59
C SER A 329 15.84 8.34 37.92
N GLU A 330 15.43 7.79 39.06
CA GLU A 330 14.07 7.81 39.65
C GLU A 330 12.97 7.13 38.83
N THR A 331 13.02 7.19 37.50
CA THR A 331 11.85 6.94 36.63
C THR A 331 12.03 5.80 35.63
N GLY A 332 13.24 5.22 35.57
CA GLY A 332 13.55 4.06 34.77
C GLY A 332 12.91 2.79 35.34
N TRP A 333 12.27 1.99 34.49
CA TRP A 333 11.62 0.75 34.93
C TRP A 333 12.63 -0.27 35.47
N LEU A 334 13.72 -0.50 34.74
CA LEU A 334 14.77 -1.44 35.13
C LEU A 334 15.47 -1.00 36.42
N ARG A 335 15.67 0.31 36.60
CA ARG A 335 16.23 0.88 37.83
C ARG A 335 15.37 0.60 39.06
N GLN A 336 14.05 0.67 38.91
CA GLN A 336 13.09 0.48 40.00
C GLN A 336 12.77 -1.00 40.28
N HIS A 337 13.41 -1.95 39.58
CA HIS A 337 13.18 -3.39 39.71
C HIS A 337 14.50 -4.15 40.00
N PRO A 338 15.19 -3.86 41.13
CA PRO A 338 16.46 -4.51 41.49
C PRO A 338 16.33 -6.02 41.72
N GLU A 339 15.14 -6.53 42.02
CA GLU A 339 14.87 -7.96 42.15
C GLU A 339 15.15 -8.75 40.86
N LEU A 340 15.16 -8.07 39.70
CA LEU A 340 15.56 -8.67 38.43
C LEU A 340 17.04 -9.10 38.40
N ALA A 341 17.89 -8.55 39.27
CA ALA A 341 19.30 -8.96 39.38
C ALA A 341 19.46 -10.45 39.73
N SER A 342 18.49 -11.04 40.42
CA SER A 342 18.45 -12.48 40.73
C SER A 342 18.37 -13.37 39.47
N ARG A 343 17.90 -12.80 38.35
CA ARG A 343 17.72 -13.50 37.07
C ARG A 343 18.94 -13.46 36.17
N LEU A 344 19.96 -12.69 36.55
CA LEU A 344 21.20 -12.58 35.79
C LEU A 344 21.96 -13.90 35.80
N VAL A 345 22.39 -14.32 34.61
CA VAL A 345 23.27 -15.46 34.39
C VAL A 345 24.41 -15.04 33.47
N PRO A 346 25.62 -15.61 33.62
CA PRO A 346 26.71 -15.35 32.69
C PRO A 346 26.32 -15.72 31.26
N ALA A 347 26.70 -14.88 30.31
CA ALA A 347 26.48 -15.10 28.88
C ALA A 347 27.81 -14.93 28.16
N ALA A 348 28.38 -16.04 27.67
CA ALA A 348 29.72 -16.08 27.08
C ALA A 348 29.92 -14.95 26.05
N GLY A 349 30.97 -14.14 26.17
CA GLY A 349 31.25 -13.04 25.24
C GLY A 349 30.42 -11.75 25.45
N LEU A 350 29.40 -11.76 26.31
CA LEU A 350 28.60 -10.56 26.66
C LEU A 350 28.68 -10.19 28.14
N ILE A 351 28.56 -11.16 29.05
CA ILE A 351 28.38 -10.96 30.49
C ILE A 351 29.20 -12.02 31.24
N SER A 352 30.16 -11.60 32.05
CA SER A 352 30.97 -12.48 32.90
C SER A 352 30.30 -12.76 34.25
N ALA A 353 30.78 -13.79 34.97
CA ALA A 353 30.29 -14.08 36.32
C ALA A 353 30.64 -12.97 37.34
N GLU A 354 31.79 -12.33 37.18
CA GLU A 354 32.21 -11.19 37.99
C GLU A 354 31.31 -9.97 37.77
N GLU A 355 30.98 -9.68 36.50
CA GLU A 355 30.03 -8.62 36.12
C GLU A 355 28.65 -8.88 36.75
N VAL A 356 28.17 -10.11 36.75
CA VAL A 356 26.91 -10.49 37.43
C VAL A 356 26.99 -10.24 38.93
N ALA A 357 28.08 -10.64 39.58
CA ALA A 357 28.27 -10.43 41.02
C ALA A 357 28.31 -8.93 41.37
N ALA A 358 29.05 -8.13 40.61
CA ALA A 358 29.13 -6.68 40.81
C ALA A 358 27.78 -5.99 40.65
N VAL A 359 27.01 -6.32 39.60
CA VAL A 359 25.68 -5.74 39.37
C VAL A 359 24.67 -6.17 40.44
N ARG A 360 24.78 -7.39 40.97
CA ARG A 360 23.94 -7.84 42.10
C ARG A 360 24.28 -7.09 43.39
N ALA A 361 25.55 -6.72 43.58
CA ALA A 361 25.99 -5.95 44.74
C ALA A 361 25.58 -4.47 44.64
N ASP A 362 25.64 -3.88 43.43
CA ASP A 362 25.27 -2.47 43.20
C ASP A 362 24.46 -2.28 41.91
N TRP A 363 23.15 -2.51 42.02
CA TRP A 363 22.22 -2.33 40.90
C TRP A 363 22.09 -0.86 40.46
N GLN A 364 22.14 0.07 41.40
CA GLN A 364 21.96 1.49 41.11
C GLN A 364 23.18 2.06 40.38
N GLY A 365 24.39 1.73 40.84
CA GLY A 365 25.63 2.10 40.13
C GLY A 365 25.71 1.49 38.74
N ALA A 366 25.24 0.25 38.56
CA ALA A 366 25.12 -0.37 37.23
C ALA A 366 24.15 0.40 36.31
N CYS A 367 23.02 0.89 36.84
CA CYS A 367 22.07 1.72 36.11
C CYS A 367 22.71 3.06 35.70
N ASP A 368 23.45 3.71 36.59
CA ASP A 368 24.16 4.96 36.31
C ASP A 368 25.23 4.78 35.22
N PHE A 369 26.01 3.70 35.33
CA PHE A 369 27.01 3.33 34.35
C PHE A 369 26.40 3.11 32.95
N LEU A 370 25.32 2.33 32.85
CA LEU A 370 24.63 2.13 31.57
C LEU A 370 24.05 3.44 31.03
N HIS A 371 23.44 4.27 31.87
CA HIS A 371 22.84 5.53 31.41
C HIS A 371 23.90 6.45 30.81
N ALA A 372 25.06 6.58 31.46
CA ALA A 372 26.20 7.35 30.96
C ALA A 372 26.74 6.76 29.65
N HIS A 373 26.99 5.44 29.61
CA HIS A 373 27.49 4.75 28.42
C HIS A 373 26.56 4.91 27.23
N ALA A 374 25.26 4.63 27.40
CA ALA A 374 24.27 4.75 26.33
C ALA A 374 24.16 6.20 25.83
N GLY A 375 24.22 7.19 26.73
CA GLY A 375 24.22 8.61 26.36
C GLY A 375 25.43 9.02 25.52
N ALA A 376 26.64 8.54 25.87
CA ALA A 376 27.83 8.75 25.07
C ALA A 376 27.72 8.05 23.70
N ARG A 377 27.31 6.78 23.70
CA ARG A 377 27.19 5.97 22.49
C ARG A 377 26.15 6.52 21.52
N VAL A 378 25.03 7.07 21.99
CA VAL A 378 24.05 7.75 21.12
C VAL A 378 24.73 8.87 20.33
N LYS A 379 25.54 9.73 20.98
CA LYS A 379 26.22 10.84 20.31
C LYS A 379 27.22 10.36 19.26
N GLU A 380 27.96 9.30 19.56
CA GLU A 380 28.91 8.70 18.61
C GLU A 380 28.19 8.09 17.40
N VAL A 381 27.17 7.26 17.65
CA VAL A 381 26.40 6.62 16.58
C VAL A 381 25.70 7.68 15.73
N GLU A 382 25.16 8.75 16.32
CA GLU A 382 24.53 9.85 15.56
C GLU A 382 25.49 10.55 14.58
N ARG A 383 26.78 10.67 14.92
CA ARG A 383 27.78 11.30 14.04
C ARG A 383 28.10 10.45 12.81
N VAL A 384 28.03 9.13 12.94
CA VAL A 384 28.36 8.18 11.86
C VAL A 384 27.11 7.57 11.21
N ALA A 385 25.93 7.77 11.80
CA ALA A 385 24.68 7.24 11.32
C ALA A 385 24.38 7.82 9.94
N ARG A 386 24.23 6.94 8.95
CA ARG A 386 23.86 7.33 7.60
C ARG A 386 22.36 7.28 7.44
N ILE A 387 21.83 8.26 6.72
CA ILE A 387 20.47 8.19 6.20
C ILE A 387 20.49 7.08 5.15
N HIS A 388 19.93 5.92 5.51
CA HIS A 388 19.91 4.72 4.66
C HIS A 388 19.25 4.97 3.30
N ARG A 389 18.32 5.93 3.22
CA ARG A 389 17.56 6.26 2.02
C ARG A 389 17.15 7.72 2.10
N ASP A 390 17.26 8.43 0.98
CA ASP A 390 16.51 9.66 0.83
C ASP A 390 14.99 9.33 0.81
N PRO A 391 14.21 9.68 1.86
CA PRO A 391 12.79 9.36 1.91
C PRO A 391 12.01 9.95 0.72
N PHE A 392 12.56 10.97 0.07
CA PHE A 392 11.97 11.66 -1.07
C PHE A 392 12.28 11.01 -2.42
N GLU A 393 13.30 10.15 -2.52
CA GLU A 393 13.74 9.56 -3.80
C GLU A 393 12.58 9.02 -4.66
N PRO A 394 11.62 8.23 -4.13
CA PRO A 394 10.49 7.75 -4.91
C PRO A 394 9.54 8.79 -5.48
N ILE A 395 9.58 10.02 -4.96
CA ILE A 395 8.70 11.13 -5.34
C ILE A 395 9.49 12.35 -5.85
N LEU A 396 10.81 12.23 -6.07
CA LEU A 396 11.62 13.34 -6.57
C LEU A 396 11.05 13.98 -7.84
N PRO A 397 10.58 13.23 -8.85
CA PRO A 397 9.97 13.84 -10.04
C PRO A 397 8.78 14.76 -9.74
N ILE A 398 8.08 14.53 -8.63
CA ILE A 398 6.98 15.37 -8.16
C ILE A 398 7.51 16.57 -7.38
N LEU A 399 8.45 16.34 -6.47
CA LEU A 399 9.01 17.41 -5.64
C LEU A 399 9.86 18.39 -6.43
N GLU A 400 10.42 17.97 -7.56
CA GLU A 400 11.19 18.82 -8.48
C GLU A 400 10.28 19.67 -9.38
N ALA A 401 9.04 19.22 -9.63
CA ALA A 401 8.06 19.99 -10.41
C ALA A 401 7.79 21.38 -9.80
N SER A 402 7.41 22.33 -10.66
CA SER A 402 7.05 23.70 -10.25
C SER A 402 5.87 23.70 -9.27
N SER A 403 4.87 22.85 -9.53
CA SER A 403 3.72 22.63 -8.66
C SER A 403 3.63 21.14 -8.27
N PRO A 404 4.25 20.73 -7.14
CA PRO A 404 4.22 19.34 -6.71
C PRO A 404 2.80 18.78 -6.50
N VAL A 405 1.88 19.59 -5.96
CA VAL A 405 0.47 19.17 -5.79
C VAL A 405 -0.22 18.95 -7.13
N ALA A 406 -0.03 19.83 -8.12
CA ALA A 406 -0.63 19.64 -9.43
C ALA A 406 -0.04 18.41 -10.15
N GLU A 407 1.27 18.17 -10.01
CA GLU A 407 1.92 16.98 -10.58
C GLU A 407 1.35 15.70 -9.96
N TYR A 408 1.19 15.66 -8.63
CA TYR A 408 0.59 14.51 -7.93
C TYR A 408 -0.90 14.33 -8.25
N LEU A 409 -1.64 15.42 -8.51
CA LEU A 409 -3.07 15.38 -8.83
C LEU A 409 -3.35 14.62 -10.14
N LYS A 410 -2.41 14.59 -11.10
CA LYS A 410 -2.52 13.79 -12.33
C LYS A 410 -2.81 12.31 -12.07
N ILE A 411 -2.38 11.78 -10.91
CA ILE A 411 -2.70 10.41 -10.49
C ILE A 411 -4.22 10.23 -10.31
N ALA A 412 -4.92 11.22 -9.75
CA ALA A 412 -6.37 11.18 -9.58
C ALA A 412 -7.09 11.19 -10.93
N ASP A 413 -6.59 11.96 -11.91
CA ASP A 413 -7.14 12.00 -13.26
C ASP A 413 -6.96 10.67 -13.99
N GLU A 414 -5.78 10.05 -13.87
CA GLU A 414 -5.49 8.73 -14.44
C GLU A 414 -6.39 7.63 -13.81
N ILE A 415 -6.71 7.74 -12.51
CA ILE A 415 -7.66 6.84 -11.84
C ILE A 415 -9.06 6.97 -12.46
N LEU A 416 -9.54 8.21 -12.67
CA LEU A 416 -10.87 8.46 -13.23
C LEU A 416 -10.96 8.08 -14.71
N LYS A 417 -9.91 8.34 -15.50
CA LYS A 417 -9.79 7.91 -16.90
C LYS A 417 -9.93 6.40 -17.07
N LEU A 418 -9.46 5.64 -16.08
CA LEU A 418 -9.47 4.18 -16.07
C LEU A 418 -10.66 3.57 -15.33
N ARG A 419 -11.69 4.37 -15.00
CA ARG A 419 -12.87 3.94 -14.25
C ARG A 419 -13.74 2.95 -15.05
N PRO A 420 -14.04 1.76 -14.48
CA PRO A 420 -15.00 0.83 -15.08
C PRO A 420 -16.43 1.36 -15.03
N ASP A 421 -17.26 0.88 -15.95
CA ASP A 421 -18.72 1.02 -15.89
C ASP A 421 -19.25 0.39 -14.59
N ALA A 422 -19.83 1.23 -13.73
CA ALA A 422 -20.35 0.82 -12.43
C ALA A 422 -21.57 -0.10 -12.52
N ARG A 423 -22.33 -0.07 -13.63
CA ARG A 423 -23.49 -0.97 -13.83
C ARG A 423 -23.01 -2.40 -14.12
N ARG A 424 -21.98 -2.55 -14.95
CA ARG A 424 -21.43 -3.86 -15.34
C ARG A 424 -20.39 -4.40 -14.36
N PHE A 425 -19.60 -3.51 -13.74
CA PHE A 425 -18.50 -3.86 -12.84
C PHE A 425 -18.56 -3.08 -11.52
N PRO A 426 -19.65 -3.21 -10.73
CA PRO A 426 -19.90 -2.37 -9.55
C PRO A 426 -18.77 -2.43 -8.52
N ARG A 427 -18.20 -3.62 -8.29
CA ARG A 427 -17.08 -3.82 -7.36
C ARG A 427 -15.79 -3.17 -7.86
N ALA A 428 -15.45 -3.32 -9.13
CA ALA A 428 -14.24 -2.71 -9.69
C ALA A 428 -14.36 -1.18 -9.72
N ALA A 429 -15.54 -0.65 -10.08
CA ALA A 429 -15.84 0.77 -10.00
C ALA A 429 -15.73 1.29 -8.55
N ALA A 430 -16.19 0.52 -7.57
CA ALA A 430 -16.05 0.86 -6.15
C ALA A 430 -14.59 0.89 -5.69
N GLU A 431 -13.74 -0.03 -6.15
CA GLU A 431 -12.30 -0.02 -5.87
C GLU A 431 -11.59 1.20 -6.48
N VAL A 432 -11.98 1.62 -7.68
CA VAL A 432 -11.49 2.84 -8.33
C VAL A 432 -11.96 4.09 -7.59
N ALA A 433 -13.24 4.17 -7.21
CA ALA A 433 -13.78 5.29 -6.42
C ALA A 433 -13.04 5.45 -5.08
N ARG A 434 -12.78 4.33 -4.38
CA ARG A 434 -11.94 4.32 -3.17
C ARG A 434 -10.54 4.83 -3.45
N SER A 435 -9.90 4.37 -4.52
CA SER A 435 -8.53 4.75 -4.90
C SER A 435 -8.43 6.25 -5.19
N TYR A 436 -9.40 6.80 -5.92
CA TYR A 436 -9.52 8.22 -6.20
C TYR A 436 -9.63 9.04 -4.91
N LEU A 437 -10.54 8.65 -4.01
CA LEU A 437 -10.76 9.36 -2.75
C LEU A 437 -9.55 9.25 -1.79
N ILE A 438 -8.81 8.15 -1.79
CA ILE A 438 -7.56 8.01 -1.02
C ILE A 438 -6.57 9.11 -1.43
N ILE A 439 -6.39 9.34 -2.74
CA ILE A 439 -5.49 10.36 -3.26
C ILE A 439 -6.03 11.76 -3.02
N ARG A 440 -7.30 12.01 -3.39
CA ARG A 440 -7.94 13.34 -3.25
C ARG A 440 -7.99 13.81 -1.80
N LEU A 441 -8.48 12.99 -0.88
CA LEU A 441 -8.55 13.36 0.54
C LEU A 441 -7.14 13.45 1.16
N GLY A 442 -6.19 12.63 0.71
CA GLY A 442 -4.79 12.75 1.11
C GLY A 442 -4.20 14.13 0.79
N LEU A 443 -4.45 14.65 -0.41
CA LEU A 443 -4.00 15.97 -0.85
C LEU A 443 -4.75 17.11 -0.15
N HIS A 444 -6.05 17.01 0.08
CA HIS A 444 -6.81 18.09 0.74
C HIS A 444 -6.50 18.20 2.24
N LEU A 445 -6.29 17.06 2.92
CA LEU A 445 -6.24 17.04 4.38
C LEU A 445 -4.81 17.05 4.94
N GLY A 446 -3.85 16.51 4.19
CA GLY A 446 -2.47 16.33 4.69
C GLY A 446 -2.37 15.46 5.93
N LEU A 447 -3.40 14.70 6.31
CA LEU A 447 -3.41 13.90 7.52
C LEU A 447 -2.37 12.78 7.49
N ARG A 448 -1.86 12.41 8.67
CA ARG A 448 -1.04 11.19 8.82
C ARG A 448 -1.89 9.96 8.49
N GLN A 449 -1.23 8.88 8.04
CA GLN A 449 -1.92 7.64 7.65
C GLN A 449 -2.87 7.11 8.72
N LYS A 450 -2.53 7.24 10.01
CA LYS A 450 -3.40 6.79 11.11
C LYS A 450 -4.73 7.53 11.07
N ASN A 451 -4.67 8.87 11.08
CA ASN A 451 -5.86 9.73 11.12
C ASN A 451 -6.71 9.54 9.86
N LEU A 452 -6.10 9.43 8.67
CA LEU A 452 -6.83 9.19 7.43
C LEU A 452 -7.47 7.81 7.37
N ARG A 453 -6.74 6.77 7.79
CA ARG A 453 -7.20 5.36 7.80
C ARG A 453 -8.33 5.14 8.79
N GLN A 454 -8.26 5.77 9.96
CA GLN A 454 -9.22 5.60 11.05
C GLN A 454 -10.37 6.60 11.01
N LEU A 455 -10.38 7.52 10.03
CA LEU A 455 -11.43 8.52 9.87
C LEU A 455 -12.80 7.84 9.77
N MET A 456 -13.68 8.16 10.70
CA MET A 456 -15.08 7.70 10.73
C MET A 456 -15.89 8.44 9.68
N VAL A 457 -17.00 7.86 9.24
CA VAL A 457 -17.98 8.55 8.39
C VAL A 457 -19.31 8.72 9.11
N CYS A 458 -19.87 9.92 9.01
CA CYS A 458 -21.26 10.22 9.29
C CYS A 458 -21.96 10.58 7.98
N PRO A 459 -22.86 9.74 7.46
CA PRO A 459 -23.64 10.07 6.28
C PRO A 459 -24.43 11.36 6.47
N ARG A 460 -24.72 12.05 5.36
CA ARG A 460 -25.56 13.26 5.39
C ARG A 460 -26.94 12.94 5.98
N GLY A 461 -27.50 13.88 6.73
CA GLY A 461 -28.78 13.72 7.43
C GLY A 461 -28.72 12.88 8.72
N HIS A 462 -27.56 12.36 9.10
CA HIS A 462 -27.37 11.68 10.39
C HIS A 462 -26.71 12.64 11.39
N LEU A 463 -27.00 12.42 12.68
CA LEU A 463 -26.37 13.19 13.76
C LEU A 463 -24.89 12.79 13.88
N PRO A 464 -23.96 13.75 13.73
CA PRO A 464 -22.53 13.47 13.91
C PRO A 464 -22.20 13.11 15.36
N ARG A 465 -21.06 12.43 15.53
CA ARG A 465 -20.54 12.14 16.88
C ARG A 465 -20.13 13.43 17.57
N SER A 466 -20.34 13.50 18.89
CA SER A 466 -19.88 14.63 19.68
C SER A 466 -18.34 14.64 19.79
N GLU A 467 -17.76 15.81 20.05
CA GLU A 467 -16.31 15.94 20.23
C GLU A 467 -15.80 15.01 21.33
N ARG A 468 -16.51 14.92 22.47
CA ARG A 468 -16.17 14.02 23.58
C ARG A 468 -16.15 12.54 23.17
N GLN A 469 -17.08 12.10 22.33
CA GLN A 469 -17.09 10.73 21.81
C GLN A 469 -15.87 10.46 20.91
N LEU A 470 -15.50 11.44 20.07
CA LEU A 470 -14.35 11.35 19.18
C LEU A 470 -13.02 11.43 19.95
N GLU A 471 -12.94 12.23 21.02
CA GLU A 471 -11.80 12.29 21.93
C GLU A 471 -11.57 10.96 22.65
N ALA A 472 -12.63 10.36 23.18
CA ALA A 472 -12.56 9.06 23.84
C ALA A 472 -12.04 7.97 22.89
N GLN A 473 -12.45 8.02 21.62
CA GLN A 473 -11.99 7.09 20.59
C GLN A 473 -10.62 7.47 20.00
N LYS A 474 -10.14 8.71 20.21
CA LYS A 474 -8.98 9.32 19.55
C LYS A 474 -9.04 9.21 18.03
N ARG A 475 -10.22 9.47 17.46
CA ARG A 475 -10.51 9.37 16.02
C ARG A 475 -11.20 10.62 15.50
N GLY A 476 -11.03 10.90 14.22
CA GLY A 476 -11.78 11.93 13.52
C GLY A 476 -13.01 11.39 12.81
N GLU A 477 -13.84 12.29 12.31
CA GLU A 477 -15.04 11.99 11.54
C GLU A 477 -15.15 12.92 10.33
N ILE A 478 -15.56 12.37 9.19
CA ILE A 478 -16.03 13.14 8.03
C ILE A 478 -17.55 13.16 8.04
N ARG A 479 -18.11 14.36 7.98
CA ARG A 479 -19.53 14.63 8.23
C ARG A 479 -20.01 15.82 7.41
N TRP A 480 -21.31 15.94 7.22
CA TRP A 480 -21.90 17.13 6.60
C TRP A 480 -22.03 18.26 7.64
N SER A 481 -21.51 19.44 7.32
CA SER A 481 -21.71 20.68 8.09
C SER A 481 -22.92 21.41 7.53
N GLU A 482 -24.00 21.49 8.29
CA GLU A 482 -25.18 22.29 7.91
C GLU A 482 -24.86 23.79 7.91
N ARG A 483 -23.96 24.24 8.79
CA ARG A 483 -23.54 25.64 8.88
C ARG A 483 -22.78 26.10 7.64
N ASP A 484 -21.85 25.26 7.16
CA ASP A 484 -20.94 25.61 6.08
C ASP A 484 -21.35 25.01 4.73
N HIS A 485 -22.51 24.35 4.69
CA HIS A 485 -23.07 23.64 3.53
C HIS A 485 -22.07 22.75 2.80
N GLY A 486 -21.30 21.96 3.56
CA GLY A 486 -20.21 21.19 2.98
C GLY A 486 -19.73 20.00 3.82
N TRP A 487 -18.96 19.11 3.19
CA TRP A 487 -18.32 18.00 3.88
C TRP A 487 -17.17 18.51 4.75
N GLU A 488 -17.35 18.44 6.07
CA GLU A 488 -16.35 18.79 7.08
C GLU A 488 -15.60 17.54 7.54
N VAL A 489 -14.28 17.66 7.66
CA VAL A 489 -13.44 16.74 8.44
C VAL A 489 -13.15 17.36 9.79
N PHE A 490 -13.63 16.70 10.84
CA PHE A 490 -13.42 17.08 12.22
C PHE A 490 -12.53 16.05 12.91
N VAL A 491 -11.42 16.48 13.51
CA VAL A 491 -10.51 15.61 14.24
C VAL A 491 -10.10 16.26 15.56
N PRO A 492 -10.40 15.66 16.72
CA PRO A 492 -10.01 16.25 18.00
C PRO A 492 -8.48 16.26 18.15
N ALA A 493 -7.93 17.27 18.83
CA ALA A 493 -6.48 17.45 18.96
C ALA A 493 -5.79 16.20 19.50
N VAL A 494 -6.39 15.53 20.50
CA VAL A 494 -5.87 14.31 21.15
C VAL A 494 -5.69 13.12 20.19
N ALA A 495 -6.34 13.13 19.02
CA ALA A 495 -6.14 12.10 18.00
C ALA A 495 -4.83 12.29 17.21
N PHE A 496 -4.17 13.44 17.33
CA PHE A 496 -2.88 13.71 16.68
C PHE A 496 -1.72 13.41 17.61
N LYS A 497 -0.63 12.88 17.04
CA LYS A 497 0.64 12.70 17.76
C LYS A 497 1.21 14.01 18.33
N ASN A 498 0.91 15.14 17.68
CA ASN A 498 1.38 16.46 18.07
C ASN A 498 0.27 17.28 18.75
N ALA A 499 -0.65 16.64 19.48
CA ALA A 499 -1.80 17.32 20.11
C ALA A 499 -1.42 18.57 20.92
N HIS A 500 -0.24 18.58 21.53
CA HIS A 500 0.28 19.69 22.36
C HIS A 500 1.13 20.71 21.59
N SER A 501 1.28 20.58 20.26
CA SER A 501 2.01 21.58 19.48
C SER A 501 1.23 22.88 19.36
N SER A 502 1.95 23.98 19.12
CA SER A 502 1.39 25.31 18.86
C SER A 502 0.30 25.32 17.79
N PHE A 503 0.36 24.42 16.80
CA PHE A 503 -0.66 24.29 15.76
C PHE A 503 -2.08 24.08 16.31
N PHE A 504 -2.22 23.22 17.33
CA PHE A 504 -3.55 22.88 17.85
C PHE A 504 -3.98 23.85 18.94
N ALA A 505 -3.08 24.28 19.81
CA ALA A 505 -3.41 25.11 20.98
C ALA A 505 -4.64 24.59 21.76
N GLY A 506 -4.78 23.26 21.84
CA GLY A 506 -5.91 22.59 22.49
C GLY A 506 -7.22 22.52 21.68
N LYS A 507 -7.27 23.05 20.45
CA LYS A 507 -8.45 23.06 19.57
C LYS A 507 -8.44 21.91 18.55
N PRO A 508 -9.63 21.42 18.14
CA PRO A 508 -9.73 20.38 17.11
C PRO A 508 -9.31 20.90 15.74
N PHE A 509 -8.84 19.98 14.89
CA PHE A 509 -8.71 20.23 13.45
C PHE A 509 -10.10 20.22 12.81
N ARG A 510 -10.41 21.26 12.05
CA ARG A 510 -11.65 21.40 11.28
C ARG A 510 -11.31 21.89 9.89
N LEU A 511 -11.75 21.17 8.87
CA LEU A 511 -11.62 21.60 7.48
C LEU A 511 -12.88 21.23 6.70
N VAL A 512 -13.53 22.22 6.11
CA VAL A 512 -14.57 22.00 5.09
C VAL A 512 -13.87 21.74 3.77
N LEU A 513 -14.14 20.59 3.17
CA LEU A 513 -13.56 20.18 1.90
C LEU A 513 -14.14 21.05 0.78
N PRO A 514 -13.32 21.51 -0.18
CA PRO A 514 -13.84 22.24 -1.32
C PRO A 514 -14.48 21.28 -2.32
N ASP A 515 -15.61 21.65 -2.92
CA ASP A 515 -16.25 20.85 -3.97
C ASP A 515 -15.62 21.11 -5.34
N LEU A 516 -14.34 20.75 -5.49
CA LEU A 516 -13.59 20.90 -6.74
C LEU A 516 -13.56 19.59 -7.52
N GLY A 517 -13.93 19.64 -8.80
CA GLY A 517 -13.97 18.46 -9.66
C GLY A 517 -14.98 17.41 -9.21
N GLY A 518 -16.15 17.86 -8.74
CA GLY A 518 -17.26 17.00 -8.29
C GLY A 518 -16.91 16.13 -7.08
N LEU A 519 -16.07 16.62 -6.16
CA LEU A 519 -15.61 15.86 -5.00
C LEU A 519 -16.80 15.37 -4.18
N TYR A 520 -17.82 16.20 -4.00
CA TYR A 520 -19.00 15.85 -3.22
C TYR A 520 -19.78 14.70 -3.86
N ASP A 521 -19.97 14.71 -5.18
CA ASP A 521 -20.62 13.61 -5.89
C ASP A 521 -19.84 12.31 -5.76
N HIS A 522 -18.51 12.37 -5.88
CA HIS A 522 -17.65 11.21 -5.68
C HIS A 522 -17.73 10.66 -4.26
N MET A 523 -17.81 11.54 -3.26
CA MET A 523 -17.98 11.15 -1.86
C MET A 523 -19.34 10.53 -1.60
N SER A 524 -20.44 11.18 -2.02
CA SER A 524 -21.80 10.68 -1.85
C SER A 524 -21.97 9.32 -2.52
N ALA A 525 -21.56 9.19 -3.79
CA ALA A 525 -21.58 7.91 -4.51
C ALA A 525 -20.77 6.83 -3.80
N TYR A 526 -19.64 7.21 -3.18
CA TYR A 526 -18.82 6.27 -2.44
C TYR A 526 -19.49 5.80 -1.15
N ILE A 527 -19.99 6.74 -0.35
CA ILE A 527 -20.66 6.48 0.94
C ILE A 527 -21.91 5.63 0.74
N GLU A 528 -22.77 6.01 -0.21
CA GLU A 528 -24.11 5.44 -0.37
C GLU A 528 -24.11 4.12 -1.13
N ARG A 529 -23.24 3.96 -2.13
CA ARG A 529 -23.29 2.80 -3.05
C ARG A 529 -22.01 1.98 -3.06
N HIS A 530 -20.85 2.61 -3.20
CA HIS A 530 -19.62 1.85 -3.42
C HIS A 530 -19.14 1.13 -2.16
N ARG A 531 -19.31 1.71 -0.96
CA ARG A 531 -18.97 1.05 0.31
C ARG A 531 -19.72 -0.28 0.46
N LEU A 532 -21.03 -0.31 0.18
CA LEU A 532 -21.84 -1.54 0.21
C LEU A 532 -21.28 -2.63 -0.71
N ALA A 533 -20.89 -2.26 -1.93
CA ALA A 533 -20.29 -3.20 -2.89
C ALA A 533 -18.93 -3.76 -2.44
N LEU A 534 -18.17 -2.99 -1.64
CA LEU A 534 -16.88 -3.43 -1.08
C LEU A 534 -17.06 -4.33 0.16
N LEU A 535 -18.05 -4.02 1.00
CA LEU A 535 -18.37 -4.78 2.20
C LEU A 535 -18.93 -6.17 1.89
N ASN A 536 -19.72 -6.30 0.80
CA ASN A 536 -20.25 -7.60 0.35
C ASN A 536 -20.96 -8.37 1.49
N GLY A 537 -21.80 -7.67 2.26
CA GLY A 537 -22.56 -8.22 3.39
C GLY A 537 -21.75 -8.44 4.68
N ALA A 538 -20.50 -7.99 4.75
CA ALA A 538 -19.76 -7.95 6.02
C ALA A 538 -20.21 -6.76 6.88
N GLU A 539 -19.92 -6.85 8.18
CA GLU A 539 -20.13 -5.76 9.14
C GLU A 539 -19.35 -4.50 8.73
N ASP A 540 -20.02 -3.34 8.82
CA ASP A 540 -19.42 -2.06 8.50
C ASP A 540 -18.63 -1.53 9.71
N PRO A 541 -17.30 -1.32 9.61
CA PRO A 541 -16.50 -0.79 10.71
C PRO A 541 -16.74 0.71 10.99
N GLY A 542 -17.57 1.39 10.20
CA GLY A 542 -17.88 2.81 10.32
C GLY A 542 -16.75 3.75 9.87
N THR A 543 -15.61 3.21 9.41
CA THR A 543 -14.56 4.00 8.75
C THR A 543 -15.01 4.45 7.37
N PHE A 544 -14.53 5.63 6.95
CA PHE A 544 -14.74 6.12 5.60
C PHE A 544 -14.15 5.14 4.58
N PHE A 545 -12.86 4.79 4.71
CA PHE A 545 -12.23 3.79 3.85
C PHE A 545 -12.43 2.37 4.36
N VAL A 546 -12.91 1.48 3.47
CA VAL A 546 -13.11 0.05 3.76
C VAL A 546 -12.37 -0.81 2.73
N LYS A 547 -11.84 -1.95 3.17
CA LYS A 547 -11.23 -2.97 2.31
C LYS A 547 -12.30 -3.62 1.45
N THR A 548 -11.86 -4.17 0.31
CA THR A 548 -12.72 -5.05 -0.47
C THR A 548 -12.75 -6.41 0.23
N VAL A 549 -13.88 -6.79 0.80
CA VAL A 549 -14.04 -8.05 1.53
C VAL A 549 -13.89 -9.24 0.58
N LYS A 550 -13.18 -10.26 1.05
CA LYS A 550 -12.91 -11.50 0.29
C LYS A 550 -13.55 -12.67 1.04
N ARG A 551 -13.78 -13.79 0.33
CA ARG A 551 -14.29 -15.03 0.95
C ARG A 551 -13.45 -15.49 2.15
N THR A 552 -12.14 -15.25 2.13
CA THR A 552 -11.19 -15.68 3.16
C THR A 552 -10.95 -14.66 4.28
N SER A 553 -11.52 -13.45 4.20
CA SER A 553 -11.31 -12.39 5.19
C SER A 553 -12.52 -11.49 5.28
N ARG A 554 -13.25 -11.56 6.40
CA ARG A 554 -14.46 -10.76 6.65
C ARG A 554 -14.18 -9.38 7.25
N ASP A 555 -13.02 -9.17 7.86
CA ASP A 555 -12.65 -7.85 8.38
C ASP A 555 -12.48 -6.84 7.23
N ALA A 556 -13.32 -5.80 7.22
CA ALA A 556 -13.30 -4.72 6.25
C ALA A 556 -12.40 -3.54 6.65
N SER A 557 -11.84 -3.54 7.87
CA SER A 557 -11.06 -2.42 8.40
C SER A 557 -9.64 -2.39 7.84
N TYR A 558 -9.13 -1.19 7.54
CA TYR A 558 -7.72 -1.02 7.25
C TYR A 558 -6.88 -0.94 8.53
N ASN A 559 -5.82 -1.74 8.60
CA ASN A 559 -4.71 -1.56 9.55
C ASN A 559 -3.53 -0.83 8.87
N GLN A 560 -2.45 -0.57 9.60
CA GLN A 560 -1.30 0.18 9.07
C GLN A 560 -0.73 -0.43 7.79
N ASN A 561 -0.48 -1.74 7.80
CA ASN A 561 0.14 -2.44 6.67
C ASN A 561 -0.80 -2.51 5.47
N THR A 562 -2.06 -2.87 5.69
CA THR A 562 -3.05 -2.98 4.60
C THR A 562 -3.41 -1.63 3.99
N PHE A 563 -3.39 -0.54 4.76
CA PHE A 563 -3.60 0.81 4.22
C PHE A 563 -2.38 1.28 3.43
N TYR A 564 -1.17 1.02 3.93
CA TYR A 564 0.08 1.28 3.20
C TYR A 564 0.09 0.54 1.85
N GLU A 565 -0.22 -0.76 1.85
CA GLU A 565 -0.28 -1.56 0.63
C GLU A 565 -1.39 -1.10 -0.32
N ALA A 566 -2.55 -0.67 0.20
CA ALA A 566 -3.61 -0.10 -0.64
C ALA A 566 -3.14 1.18 -1.33
N TRP A 567 -2.51 2.10 -0.60
CA TRP A 567 -1.93 3.31 -1.18
C TRP A 567 -0.87 2.97 -2.23
N ARG A 568 0.06 2.09 -1.87
CA ARG A 568 1.14 1.66 -2.76
C ARG A 568 0.59 1.05 -4.04
N LEU A 569 -0.45 0.22 -3.95
CA LEU A 569 -1.10 -0.38 -5.12
C LEU A 569 -1.75 0.68 -6.03
N VAL A 570 -2.34 1.74 -5.45
CA VAL A 570 -2.84 2.88 -6.25
C VAL A 570 -1.70 3.53 -7.02
N ILE A 571 -0.57 3.80 -6.36
CA ILE A 571 0.61 4.38 -7.01
C ILE A 571 1.17 3.45 -8.10
N GLN A 572 1.27 2.15 -7.84
CA GLN A 572 1.75 1.17 -8.82
C GLN A 572 0.88 1.15 -10.09
N ARG A 573 -0.45 1.23 -9.93
CA ARG A 573 -1.39 1.11 -11.05
C ARG A 573 -1.60 2.40 -11.83
N TYR A 574 -1.59 3.54 -11.13
CA TYR A 574 -2.04 4.82 -11.68
C TYR A 574 -0.97 5.92 -11.57
N GLY A 575 -0.04 5.81 -10.62
CA GLY A 575 1.01 6.81 -10.43
C GLY A 575 2.19 6.59 -11.35
N VAL A 576 2.81 5.40 -11.29
CA VAL A 576 4.01 5.07 -12.05
C VAL A 576 3.68 4.97 -13.54
N PHE A 577 4.22 5.88 -14.36
CA PHE A 577 4.09 5.79 -15.81
C PHE A 577 4.84 4.56 -16.35
N ASN A 578 4.12 3.70 -17.05
CA ASN A 578 4.63 2.47 -17.66
C ASN A 578 4.75 2.65 -19.18
N PRO A 579 5.97 2.75 -19.74
CA PRO A 579 6.19 3.04 -21.15
C PRO A 579 5.69 1.92 -22.07
N TYR A 580 5.66 0.67 -21.60
CA TYR A 580 5.22 -0.48 -22.40
C TYR A 580 3.70 -0.55 -22.54
N THR A 581 2.94 0.10 -21.65
CA THR A 581 1.47 0.07 -21.66
C THR A 581 0.82 1.43 -21.90
N GLY A 582 1.60 2.52 -21.83
CA GLY A 582 1.11 3.90 -21.93
C GLY A 582 0.21 4.35 -20.76
N ARG A 583 0.14 3.56 -19.68
CA ARG A 583 -0.67 3.84 -18.47
C ARG A 583 0.18 4.42 -17.35
N GLY A 584 -0.49 5.11 -16.43
CA GLY A 584 0.13 5.76 -15.29
C GLY A 584 0.40 7.25 -15.56
N ALA A 585 0.48 8.06 -14.51
CA ALA A 585 0.44 9.50 -14.64
C ALA A 585 1.82 10.17 -14.77
N ILE A 586 2.84 9.67 -14.05
CA ILE A 586 4.07 10.43 -13.80
C ILE A 586 5.31 9.60 -14.16
N LYS A 587 6.15 10.14 -15.05
CA LYS A 587 7.41 9.53 -15.46
C LYS A 587 8.44 9.58 -14.32
N GLY A 588 9.17 8.48 -14.12
CA GLY A 588 10.19 8.36 -13.08
C GLY A 588 9.65 8.16 -11.65
N LEU A 589 8.33 8.26 -11.44
CA LEU A 589 7.74 8.03 -10.13
C LEU A 589 7.97 6.58 -9.69
N LEU A 590 8.32 6.37 -8.42
CA LEU A 590 8.41 5.03 -7.83
C LEU A 590 7.27 4.78 -6.83
N PRO A 591 6.89 3.51 -6.61
CA PRO A 591 5.89 3.13 -5.61
C PRO A 591 6.25 3.63 -4.22
N HIS A 592 5.31 4.25 -3.54
CA HIS A 592 5.51 4.85 -2.22
C HIS A 592 4.23 4.80 -1.38
N GLY A 593 4.33 5.21 -0.11
CA GLY A 593 3.24 5.13 0.86
C GLY A 593 2.59 6.48 1.19
N PRO A 594 1.56 6.48 2.05
CA PRO A 594 0.76 7.66 2.37
C PRO A 594 1.55 8.83 2.97
N HIS A 595 2.68 8.58 3.64
CA HIS A 595 3.46 9.68 4.23
C HIS A 595 3.98 10.66 3.17
N ASN A 596 4.29 10.17 1.97
CA ASN A 596 4.86 10.98 0.91
C ASN A 596 3.90 12.04 0.35
N VAL A 597 2.58 11.90 0.52
CA VAL A 597 1.64 12.97 0.16
C VAL A 597 1.83 14.22 1.02
N ARG A 598 2.23 14.03 2.28
CA ARG A 598 2.52 15.14 3.19
C ARG A 598 3.79 15.88 2.76
N ASP A 599 4.79 15.12 2.28
CA ASP A 599 6.00 15.71 1.70
C ASP A 599 5.66 16.58 0.50
N VAL A 600 4.79 16.09 -0.39
CA VAL A 600 4.32 16.84 -1.56
C VAL A 600 3.61 18.14 -1.15
N LEU A 601 2.72 18.08 -0.15
CA LEU A 601 2.00 19.27 0.34
C LEU A 601 2.94 20.29 0.98
N ALA A 602 3.80 19.84 1.90
CA ALA A 602 4.75 20.71 2.58
C ALA A 602 5.70 21.38 1.58
N THR A 603 6.27 20.61 0.64
CA THR A 603 7.14 21.15 -0.41
C THR A 603 6.40 22.09 -1.35
N HIS A 604 5.16 21.79 -1.73
CA HIS A 604 4.37 22.68 -2.59
C HIS A 604 4.13 24.04 -1.93
N ILE A 605 3.61 24.06 -0.70
CA ILE A 605 3.40 25.32 0.03
C ILE A 605 4.74 26.05 0.20
N LEU A 606 5.81 25.34 0.59
CA LEU A 606 7.12 25.95 0.78
C LEU A 606 7.67 26.58 -0.50
N LYS A 607 7.53 25.93 -1.67
CA LYS A 607 7.95 26.48 -2.97
C LYS A 607 7.16 27.72 -3.38
N HIS A 608 5.86 27.77 -3.04
CA HIS A 608 4.99 28.88 -3.42
C HIS A 608 5.06 30.07 -2.48
N THR A 609 5.28 29.83 -1.18
CA THR A 609 5.15 30.87 -0.14
C THR A 609 6.46 31.18 0.56
N GLY A 610 7.46 30.29 0.49
CA GLY A 610 8.70 30.40 1.26
C GLY A 610 8.52 30.24 2.77
N SER A 611 7.29 30.04 3.26
CA SER A 611 6.96 30.04 4.69
C SER A 611 6.93 28.62 5.25
N TYR A 612 7.86 28.32 6.16
CA TYR A 612 7.84 27.08 6.94
C TYR A 612 6.59 26.96 7.81
N GLU A 613 6.06 28.09 8.29
CA GLU A 613 4.85 28.13 9.12
C GLU A 613 3.62 27.68 8.33
N GLN A 614 3.38 28.28 7.15
CA GLN A 614 2.25 27.87 6.30
C GLN A 614 2.39 26.42 5.82
N ALA A 615 3.61 25.99 5.49
CA ALA A 615 3.87 24.59 5.14
C ALA A 615 3.59 23.63 6.32
N SER A 616 3.88 24.06 7.56
CA SER A 616 3.59 23.29 8.76
C SER A 616 2.09 23.10 8.99
N TYR A 617 1.28 24.11 8.66
CA TYR A 617 -0.18 24.05 8.78
C TYR A 617 -0.80 23.03 7.83
N ALA A 618 -0.29 22.94 6.60
CA ALA A 618 -0.75 21.98 5.60
C ALA A 618 -0.57 20.51 6.03
N ILE A 619 0.34 20.25 6.98
CA ILE A 619 0.62 18.91 7.47
C ILE A 619 0.44 18.77 9.00
N GLN A 620 -0.11 19.77 9.69
CA GLN A 620 -0.34 19.73 11.14
C GLN A 620 0.95 19.37 11.92
N ASP A 621 2.06 20.00 11.57
CA ASP A 621 3.37 19.85 12.21
C ASP A 621 3.91 21.20 12.68
N THR A 622 5.14 21.26 13.21
CA THR A 622 5.76 22.53 13.62
C THR A 622 6.69 23.11 12.54
N PRO A 623 6.88 24.44 12.48
CA PRO A 623 7.76 25.08 11.50
C PRO A 623 9.21 24.55 11.56
N GLU A 624 9.73 24.26 12.76
CA GLU A 624 11.09 23.77 12.97
C GLU A 624 11.27 22.37 12.36
N MET A 625 10.26 21.51 12.51
CA MET A 625 10.25 20.19 11.90
C MET A 625 10.21 20.30 10.38
N VAL A 626 9.43 21.23 9.82
CA VAL A 626 9.37 21.46 8.38
C VAL A 626 10.72 21.97 7.86
N ALA A 627 11.32 22.96 8.52
CA ALA A 627 12.62 23.50 8.12
C ALA A 627 13.71 22.43 8.08
N LYS A 628 13.75 21.57 9.11
CA LYS A 628 14.69 20.46 9.19
C LYS A 628 14.53 19.42 8.07
N HIS A 629 13.30 19.14 7.65
CA HIS A 629 13.00 18.05 6.72
C HIS A 629 12.89 18.50 5.25
N TYR A 630 12.41 19.71 4.99
CA TYR A 630 12.05 20.19 3.65
C TYR A 630 12.85 21.42 3.19
N GLY A 631 13.70 22.00 4.05
CA GLY A 631 14.47 23.20 3.72
C GLY A 631 15.33 23.10 2.45
N ARG A 632 15.70 21.87 2.05
CA ARG A 632 16.44 21.58 0.81
C ARG A 632 15.67 21.84 -0.49
N PHE A 633 14.34 21.98 -0.42
CA PHE A 633 13.47 22.17 -1.58
C PHE A 633 12.98 23.62 -1.74
N LEU A 634 13.51 24.55 -0.94
CA LEU A 634 13.34 25.97 -1.25
C LEU A 634 13.96 26.26 -2.64
N PRO A 635 13.38 27.21 -3.40
CA PRO A 635 14.03 27.72 -4.60
C PRO A 635 15.49 28.10 -4.30
N GLN A 636 16.41 27.75 -5.20
CA GLN A 636 17.83 28.11 -5.09
C GLN A 636 18.02 29.64 -4.95
N ASP A 637 17.06 30.43 -5.43
CA ASP A 637 17.04 31.88 -5.30
C ASP A 637 16.14 32.36 -4.15
N LYS A 638 16.54 32.10 -2.90
CA LYS A 638 15.98 32.84 -1.74
C LYS A 638 16.02 34.36 -1.96
N ALA A 639 17.05 34.83 -2.67
CA ALA A 639 17.23 36.21 -3.10
C ALA A 639 16.16 36.67 -4.10
N ALA A 640 15.75 35.85 -5.09
CA ALA A 640 14.72 36.24 -6.05
C ALA A 640 13.31 36.31 -5.41
N MET A 641 13.04 35.46 -4.43
CA MET A 641 11.77 35.51 -3.68
C MET A 641 11.71 36.76 -2.79
N ALA A 642 12.82 37.10 -2.12
CA ALA A 642 12.97 38.36 -1.40
C ALA A 642 12.87 39.58 -2.34
N ALA A 643 13.52 39.52 -3.51
CA ALA A 643 13.47 40.58 -4.52
C ALA A 643 12.06 40.81 -5.05
N LYS A 644 11.23 39.78 -5.27
CA LYS A 644 9.82 39.95 -5.65
C LYS A 644 9.00 40.68 -4.59
N ILE A 645 9.26 40.43 -3.30
CA ILE A 645 8.57 41.12 -2.20
C ILE A 645 9.05 42.57 -2.12
N LEU A 646 10.37 42.80 -2.22
CA LEU A 646 10.95 44.14 -2.24
C LEU A 646 10.45 44.94 -3.44
N ASN A 647 10.44 44.36 -4.64
CA ASN A 647 9.98 45.03 -5.87
C ASN A 647 8.51 45.46 -5.80
N ARG A 648 7.65 44.74 -5.08
CA ARG A 648 6.26 45.19 -4.85
C ARG A 648 6.16 46.51 -4.08
N VAL A 649 7.15 46.80 -3.22
CA VAL A 649 7.25 48.09 -2.54
C VAL A 649 7.69 49.18 -3.50
N TRP A 650 8.56 48.86 -4.46
CA TRP A 650 9.02 49.78 -5.50
C TRP A 650 7.97 50.02 -6.58
N GLU A 651 7.09 49.05 -6.86
CA GLU A 651 5.96 49.20 -7.78
C GLU A 651 4.77 49.97 -7.17
N ALA A 652 4.70 50.03 -5.84
CA ALA A 652 3.66 50.73 -5.09
C ALA A 652 4.09 52.13 -4.60
N ALA A 653 5.35 52.51 -4.83
CA ALA A 653 5.92 53.84 -4.61
C ALA A 653 6.00 54.58 -5.95
#